data_AF-A0AAV6FNA9-F1
#
_entry.id   AF-A0AAV6FNA9-F1
#
_cell.length_a   1.000
_cell.length_b   1.000
_cell.length_c   1.000
_cell.angle_alpha   90.00
_cell.angle_beta   90.00
_cell.angle_gamma   90.00
#
_symmetry.space_group_name_H-M   'P 1'
#
loop_
_entity.id
_entity.type
_entity.pdbx_description
1 polymer ?
#
loop_
_entity_poly.entity_id
_entity_poly.type
_entity_poly.pdbx_seq_one_letter_code
_entity_poly.pdbx_strand_id
1 'polypeptide(L)'
;MLGRAELAFCVALCCLPMVSYSCPSQCSCFYHKLSDGSKARSVLCNDPEITFIPTNFPLDTSKLRIEKTAITRITSQTFHYLSNLEFLWMSFNSLSSLNVDSFRGLSSLDELRLDGNALTSFPWESLTDVPNLRLLDLHNNKITAIPSEATLYIKNLTYLDLSSNSLTTVPTDVLSTWLNVKPSIDPDSSKMILGLHDNPWICDCRLFDLGQFQKSPSSAVAFIDTRLRCAEPESLSGVLFGDAELRRCQAPRVHTAVARVRSSVGNNVLLRCGTVGVPIPELSWSRADGKPMNGTVEQEVSKEGIIWSILSVPAVSYRDSGKYVCTATNFVDTADAIISLVISDTFRSEEVVSSGSRKNRGKKGGSGMGRAAYQEKLIARYMPPSTTSGSVPIIEPLGTGRGSLKIESYSVSDGVSEGQTTGGSTVMDGSSMEIAKEVLSNLAANASSLQQGPERRIVRSVKVIGDTDHTVSLNWRAPMATNTTSFSVLYAVFGERDMRRINVEPGKNRITIEGLVPKTKYIACVCVKGLIPKKEQCVIFSTDEAASASGTQKLINVVVITVACVIAVPLTLIVCCGALKRRLQKLLGRKSKDIQDSYVTFETLSPGTKAKGMEGEYLTRLNPDESNRLLSARSSVDSEATARTEGPPNEYFC
;
A
#
# COMPACT_ATOMS: atom_id res chain seq x y z
N MET A 1 33.86 -46.59 43.52
CA MET A 1 33.22 -45.25 43.45
C MET A 1 33.30 -44.61 42.05
N LEU A 2 33.41 -45.36 40.93
CA LEU A 2 33.44 -44.76 39.57
C LEU A 2 32.18 -45.06 38.72
N GLY A 3 31.61 -46.26 38.80
CA GLY A 3 30.46 -46.67 37.96
C GLY A 3 29.07 -46.08 38.29
N ARG A 4 28.99 -45.06 39.17
CA ARG A 4 27.72 -44.35 39.47
C ARG A 4 27.66 -42.94 38.88
N ALA A 5 28.78 -42.38 38.42
CA ALA A 5 28.83 -41.04 37.85
C ALA A 5 28.39 -41.02 36.37
N GLU A 6 28.83 -42.00 35.57
CA GLU A 6 28.50 -42.03 34.13
C GLU A 6 27.01 -42.27 33.87
N LEU A 7 26.35 -43.13 34.66
CA LEU A 7 24.91 -43.38 34.50
C LEU A 7 24.08 -42.11 34.81
N ALA A 8 24.51 -41.31 35.78
CA ALA A 8 23.86 -40.03 36.11
C ALA A 8 24.09 -38.98 35.01
N PHE A 9 25.27 -38.97 34.38
CA PHE A 9 25.58 -38.04 33.28
C PHE A 9 24.79 -38.35 32.01
N CYS A 10 24.61 -39.64 31.67
CA CYS A 10 23.77 -40.05 30.55
C CYS A 10 22.28 -39.74 30.78
N VAL A 11 21.76 -39.94 31.99
CA VAL A 11 20.37 -39.58 32.32
C VAL A 11 20.17 -38.05 32.33
N ALA A 12 21.15 -37.27 32.78
CA ALA A 12 21.08 -35.81 32.73
C ALA A 12 21.04 -35.25 31.30
N LEU A 13 21.78 -35.82 30.34
CA LEU A 13 21.69 -35.44 28.92
C LEU A 13 20.34 -35.84 28.28
N CYS A 14 19.71 -36.92 28.74
CA CYS A 14 18.36 -37.29 28.31
C CYS A 14 17.24 -36.45 28.95
N CYS A 15 17.56 -35.67 30.00
CA CYS A 15 16.62 -34.82 30.73
C CYS A 15 16.94 -33.32 30.63
N LEU A 16 17.80 -32.90 29.70
CA LEU A 16 17.61 -31.59 29.08
C LEU A 16 16.19 -31.60 28.47
N PRO A 17 15.36 -30.57 28.69
CA PRO A 17 14.21 -30.39 27.83
C PRO A 17 14.78 -30.16 26.42
N MET A 18 14.71 -31.19 25.58
CA MET A 18 14.54 -30.99 24.16
C MET A 18 13.31 -30.10 24.05
N VAL A 19 13.52 -28.78 23.97
CA VAL A 19 12.47 -27.79 23.74
C VAL A 19 11.92 -28.16 22.39
N SER A 20 10.90 -29.00 22.44
CA SER A 20 10.21 -29.51 21.29
C SER A 20 9.41 -28.32 20.84
N TYR A 21 9.99 -27.51 19.95
CA TYR A 21 9.40 -26.31 19.35
C TYR A 21 8.17 -26.74 18.54
N SER A 22 7.14 -27.03 19.30
CA SER A 22 5.87 -27.59 18.90
C SER A 22 5.01 -26.44 18.41
N CYS A 23 4.07 -26.74 17.53
CA CYS A 23 3.11 -25.72 17.15
C CYS A 23 2.32 -25.28 18.40
N PRO A 24 2.06 -23.98 18.61
CA PRO A 24 1.11 -23.54 19.61
C PRO A 24 -0.23 -24.25 19.37
N SER A 25 -0.90 -24.73 20.42
CA SER A 25 -2.07 -25.60 20.30
C SER A 25 -3.27 -24.96 19.58
N GLN A 26 -3.33 -23.64 19.55
CA GLN A 26 -4.36 -22.82 18.87
C GLN A 26 -3.94 -22.42 17.44
N CYS A 27 -2.86 -23.01 16.90
CA CYS A 27 -2.31 -22.68 15.59
C CYS A 27 -1.96 -23.95 14.79
N SER A 28 -1.95 -23.81 13.47
CA SER A 28 -1.51 -24.83 12.52
C SER A 28 -0.14 -24.50 11.94
N CYS A 29 0.79 -25.45 12.01
CA CYS A 29 2.16 -25.28 11.51
C CYS A 29 2.39 -26.17 10.29
N PHE A 30 2.95 -25.58 9.23
CA PHE A 30 3.22 -26.25 7.97
C PHE A 30 4.62 -25.92 7.48
N TYR A 31 5.30 -26.89 6.87
CA TYR A 31 6.62 -26.69 6.27
C TYR A 31 6.48 -26.46 4.78
N HIS A 32 7.15 -25.43 4.27
CA HIS A 32 7.36 -25.24 2.83
C HIS A 32 8.86 -25.43 2.53
N LYS A 33 9.16 -25.89 1.32
CA LYS A 33 10.55 -25.96 0.83
C LYS A 33 10.88 -24.63 0.16
N LEU A 34 12.01 -24.05 0.52
CA LEU A 34 12.54 -22.87 -0.15
C LEU A 34 13.34 -23.28 -1.40
N SER A 35 13.62 -22.30 -2.25
CA SER A 35 14.35 -22.45 -3.51
C SER A 35 15.78 -22.98 -3.35
N ASP A 36 16.38 -22.84 -2.16
CA ASP A 36 17.69 -23.36 -1.77
C ASP A 36 17.65 -24.82 -1.28
N GLY A 37 16.46 -25.41 -1.16
CA GLY A 37 16.24 -26.75 -0.60
C GLY A 37 16.11 -26.80 0.92
N SER A 38 16.22 -25.66 1.62
CA SER A 38 15.91 -25.56 3.05
C SER A 38 14.40 -25.73 3.28
N LYS A 39 14.02 -25.97 4.53
CA LYS A 39 12.63 -26.00 4.97
C LYS A 39 12.44 -24.86 5.96
N ALA A 40 11.55 -23.92 5.67
CA ALA A 40 11.07 -23.00 6.69
C ALA A 40 9.64 -23.35 7.08
N ARG A 41 9.29 -22.95 8.30
CA ARG A 41 7.97 -23.13 8.85
C ARG A 41 7.11 -21.91 8.56
N SER A 42 5.86 -22.18 8.29
CA SER A 42 4.78 -21.20 8.36
C SER A 42 3.82 -21.58 9.47
N VAL A 43 3.35 -20.59 10.21
CA VAL A 43 2.39 -20.74 11.31
C VAL A 43 1.14 -19.94 10.97
N LEU A 44 -0.03 -20.57 11.09
CA LEU A 44 -1.34 -19.95 10.92
C LEU A 44 -2.15 -20.10 12.21
N CYS A 45 -2.49 -18.99 12.83
CA CYS A 45 -3.43 -18.90 13.94
C CYS A 45 -4.67 -18.16 13.43
N ASN A 46 -5.84 -18.80 13.43
CA ASN A 46 -7.06 -18.25 12.84
C ASN A 46 -8.33 -18.60 13.63
N ASP A 47 -8.15 -18.88 14.92
CA ASP A 47 -9.22 -19.18 15.86
C ASP A 47 -9.78 -17.87 16.45
N PRO A 48 -11.08 -17.56 16.29
CA PRO A 48 -11.69 -16.35 16.82
C PRO A 48 -11.60 -16.20 18.34
N GLU A 49 -11.42 -17.29 19.10
CA GLU A 49 -11.31 -17.24 20.57
C GLU A 49 -9.93 -16.73 21.04
N ILE A 50 -8.95 -16.58 20.15
CA ILE A 50 -7.63 -16.05 20.49
C ILE A 50 -7.73 -14.54 20.80
N THR A 51 -7.67 -14.18 22.07
CA THR A 51 -7.63 -12.76 22.54
C THR A 51 -6.21 -12.24 22.78
N PHE A 52 -5.21 -13.12 22.87
CA PHE A 52 -3.80 -12.80 23.12
C PHE A 52 -2.90 -13.59 22.17
N ILE A 53 -1.78 -13.02 21.77
CA ILE A 53 -0.81 -13.69 20.88
C ILE A 53 -0.29 -14.97 21.57
N PRO A 54 -0.41 -16.16 20.95
CA PRO A 54 0.13 -17.40 21.50
C PRO A 54 1.64 -17.33 21.75
N THR A 55 2.11 -17.99 22.80
CA THR A 55 3.55 -18.03 23.14
C THR A 55 4.25 -19.22 22.49
N ASN A 56 5.59 -19.16 22.44
CA ASN A 56 6.48 -20.23 21.95
C ASN A 56 6.30 -20.58 20.46
N PHE A 57 6.33 -19.57 19.58
CA PHE A 57 6.46 -19.83 18.15
C PHE A 57 7.79 -20.52 17.83
N PRO A 58 7.84 -21.49 16.90
CA PRO A 58 9.09 -22.12 16.51
C PRO A 58 10.09 -21.16 15.87
N LEU A 59 11.37 -21.29 16.22
CA LEU A 59 12.46 -20.41 15.73
C LEU A 59 12.73 -20.51 14.21
N ASP A 60 12.25 -21.58 13.58
CA ASP A 60 12.33 -21.84 12.13
C ASP A 60 11.15 -21.23 11.35
N THR A 61 10.37 -20.33 11.97
CA THR A 61 9.22 -19.66 11.33
C THR A 61 9.68 -18.49 10.45
N SER A 62 9.54 -18.62 9.13
CA SER A 62 9.69 -17.49 8.17
C SER A 62 8.38 -16.73 7.95
N LYS A 63 7.23 -17.39 8.16
CA LYS A 63 5.91 -16.79 7.91
C LYS A 63 4.93 -17.03 9.06
N LEU A 64 4.52 -15.96 9.72
CA LEU A 64 3.56 -15.97 10.82
C LEU A 64 2.29 -15.24 10.39
N ARG A 65 1.17 -15.96 10.38
CA ARG A 65 -0.16 -15.45 10.07
C ARG A 65 -1.04 -15.58 11.31
N ILE A 66 -1.56 -14.47 11.80
CA ILE A 66 -2.49 -14.39 12.93
C ILE A 66 -3.68 -13.58 12.42
N GLU A 67 -4.71 -14.25 11.91
CA GLU A 67 -5.78 -13.59 11.14
C GLU A 67 -7.15 -13.92 11.69
N LYS A 68 -8.08 -12.95 11.71
CA LYS A 68 -9.48 -13.17 12.14
C LYS A 68 -9.61 -13.59 13.60
N THR A 69 -8.77 -13.02 14.48
CA THR A 69 -8.79 -13.27 15.93
C THR A 69 -9.20 -12.01 16.72
N ALA A 70 -9.45 -12.18 18.01
CA ALA A 70 -9.85 -11.10 18.92
C ALA A 70 -8.66 -10.34 19.57
N ILE A 71 -7.45 -10.43 19.00
CA ILE A 71 -6.26 -9.78 19.56
C ILE A 71 -6.36 -8.25 19.45
N THR A 72 -6.19 -7.57 20.60
CA THR A 72 -6.33 -6.11 20.74
C THR A 72 -5.01 -5.34 20.81
N ARG A 73 -3.90 -6.01 21.14
CA ARG A 73 -2.59 -5.38 21.35
C ARG A 73 -1.44 -6.35 21.13
N ILE A 74 -0.30 -5.84 20.68
CA ILE A 74 0.97 -6.58 20.64
C ILE A 74 1.78 -6.19 21.89
N THR A 75 2.05 -7.15 22.77
CA THR A 75 2.94 -6.95 23.92
C THR A 75 4.38 -6.69 23.46
N SER A 76 5.13 -5.85 24.19
CA SER A 76 6.52 -5.55 23.84
C SER A 76 7.36 -6.83 23.73
N GLN A 77 8.27 -6.89 22.75
CA GLN A 77 9.20 -8.01 22.53
C GLN A 77 8.55 -9.39 22.22
N THR A 78 7.24 -9.46 21.92
CA THR A 78 6.53 -10.74 21.66
C THR A 78 7.19 -11.60 20.58
N PHE A 79 7.75 -10.97 19.55
CA PHE A 79 8.39 -11.63 18.41
C PHE A 79 9.93 -11.55 18.44
N HIS A 80 10.55 -11.12 19.54
CA HIS A 80 11.97 -10.74 19.60
C HIS A 80 12.96 -11.84 19.20
N TYR A 81 12.59 -13.10 19.42
CA TYR A 81 13.40 -14.27 19.10
C TYR A 81 13.19 -14.80 17.67
N LEU A 82 12.30 -14.21 16.87
CA LEU A 82 11.97 -14.65 15.50
C LEU A 82 12.79 -13.90 14.44
N SER A 83 14.12 -13.93 14.57
CA SER A 83 15.03 -13.19 13.67
C SER A 83 14.90 -13.54 12.19
N ASN A 84 14.44 -14.76 11.88
CA ASN A 84 14.29 -15.30 10.53
C ASN A 84 12.89 -15.07 9.92
N LEU A 85 12.02 -14.30 10.60
CA LEU A 85 10.67 -14.03 10.13
C LEU A 85 10.70 -13.01 8.98
N GLU A 86 10.21 -13.42 7.82
CA GLU A 86 10.14 -12.62 6.59
C GLU A 86 8.74 -12.01 6.40
N PHE A 87 7.69 -12.75 6.80
CA PHE A 87 6.29 -12.37 6.63
C PHE A 87 5.54 -12.38 7.97
N LEU A 88 5.05 -11.23 8.41
CA LEU A 88 4.17 -11.09 9.58
C LEU A 88 2.82 -10.52 9.14
N TRP A 89 1.78 -11.37 9.16
CA TRP A 89 0.42 -10.98 8.80
C TRP A 89 -0.46 -11.03 10.06
N MET A 90 -0.98 -9.87 10.46
CA MET A 90 -1.90 -9.69 11.60
C MET A 90 -3.23 -9.06 11.14
N SER A 91 -3.70 -9.47 9.97
CA SER A 91 -4.88 -8.96 9.26
C SER A 91 -6.21 -9.33 9.93
N PHE A 92 -7.19 -8.42 9.87
CA PHE A 92 -8.55 -8.63 10.40
C PHE A 92 -8.61 -9.04 11.87
N ASN A 93 -7.80 -8.41 12.72
CA ASN A 93 -7.90 -8.56 14.18
C ASN A 93 -8.54 -7.29 14.79
N SER A 94 -8.37 -7.09 16.11
CA SER A 94 -8.92 -5.94 16.84
C SER A 94 -7.83 -5.00 17.37
N LEU A 95 -6.66 -4.93 16.72
CA LEU A 95 -5.53 -4.14 17.21
C LEU A 95 -5.89 -2.65 17.26
N SER A 96 -5.89 -2.06 18.46
CA SER A 96 -6.19 -0.62 18.65
C SER A 96 -4.94 0.25 18.76
N SER A 97 -3.82 -0.33 19.21
CA SER A 97 -2.57 0.37 19.43
C SER A 97 -1.36 -0.57 19.37
N LEU A 98 -0.22 -0.01 18.99
CA LEU A 98 1.08 -0.68 18.90
C LEU A 98 2.11 0.06 19.75
N ASN A 99 3.10 -0.66 20.27
CA ASN A 99 4.24 -0.10 20.99
C ASN A 99 5.43 0.06 20.03
N VAL A 100 6.39 0.93 20.35
CA VAL A 100 7.63 1.08 19.57
C VAL A 100 8.42 -0.26 19.57
N ASP A 101 8.49 -0.96 20.70
CA ASP A 101 9.12 -2.29 20.83
C ASP A 101 8.28 -3.47 20.26
N SER A 102 7.18 -3.23 19.54
CA SER A 102 6.28 -4.33 19.09
C SER A 102 6.91 -5.23 18.02
N PHE A 103 7.82 -4.71 17.18
CA PHE A 103 8.48 -5.45 16.09
C PHE A 103 9.98 -5.69 16.34
N ARG A 104 10.45 -5.40 17.55
CA ARG A 104 11.86 -5.46 17.93
C ARG A 104 12.47 -6.84 17.71
N GLY A 105 13.56 -6.91 16.95
CA GLY A 105 14.30 -8.16 16.66
C GLY A 105 13.89 -8.88 15.37
N LEU A 106 12.91 -8.36 14.63
CA LEU A 106 12.44 -8.92 13.35
C LEU A 106 13.34 -8.50 12.17
N SER A 107 14.65 -8.74 12.28
CA SER A 107 15.66 -8.20 11.36
C SER A 107 15.51 -8.65 9.90
N SER A 108 14.89 -9.80 9.63
CA SER A 108 14.66 -10.32 8.28
C SER A 108 13.27 -9.99 7.69
N LEU A 109 12.46 -9.18 8.37
CA LEU A 109 11.08 -8.91 7.93
C LEU A 109 11.05 -8.10 6.62
N ASP A 110 10.43 -8.66 5.59
CA ASP A 110 10.23 -8.05 4.27
C ASP A 110 8.80 -7.52 4.11
N GLU A 111 7.83 -8.22 4.71
CA GLU A 111 6.40 -7.95 4.57
C GLU A 111 5.65 -7.94 5.92
N LEU A 112 5.06 -6.79 6.26
CA LEU A 112 4.23 -6.57 7.44
C LEU A 112 2.81 -6.16 7.02
N ARG A 113 1.82 -6.96 7.41
CA ARG A 113 0.39 -6.64 7.20
C ARG A 113 -0.34 -6.49 8.52
N LEU A 114 -1.02 -5.37 8.66
CA LEU A 114 -1.79 -4.94 9.84
C LEU A 114 -3.19 -4.45 9.43
N ASP A 115 -3.65 -4.89 8.27
CA ASP A 115 -4.90 -4.46 7.64
C ASP A 115 -6.15 -4.92 8.38
N GLY A 116 -7.26 -4.20 8.21
CA GLY A 116 -8.55 -4.55 8.81
C GLY A 116 -8.55 -4.52 10.34
N ASN A 117 -7.76 -3.64 10.95
CA ASN A 117 -7.66 -3.45 12.40
C ASN A 117 -8.29 -2.12 12.84
N ALA A 118 -8.06 -1.70 14.08
CA ALA A 118 -8.61 -0.48 14.67
C ALA A 118 -7.53 0.55 15.03
N LEU A 119 -6.37 0.53 14.37
CA LEU A 119 -5.23 1.38 14.70
C LEU A 119 -5.54 2.85 14.42
N THR A 120 -5.46 3.71 15.44
CA THR A 120 -5.60 5.17 15.29
C THR A 120 -4.30 5.88 14.91
N SER A 121 -3.17 5.21 15.11
CA SER A 121 -1.83 5.67 14.75
C SER A 121 -0.90 4.46 14.57
N PHE A 122 0.20 4.66 13.84
CA PHE A 122 1.26 3.68 13.66
C PHE A 122 2.58 4.21 14.25
N PRO A 123 3.33 3.43 15.04
CA PRO A 123 4.60 3.86 15.61
C PRO A 123 5.71 3.75 14.55
N TRP A 124 5.83 4.75 13.67
CA TRP A 124 6.80 4.78 12.56
C TRP A 124 8.25 4.52 12.99
N GLU A 125 8.62 4.92 14.21
CA GLU A 125 9.92 4.68 14.84
C GLU A 125 10.26 3.17 14.93
N SER A 126 9.25 2.31 15.13
CA SER A 126 9.41 0.84 15.21
C SER A 126 9.95 0.22 13.92
N LEU A 127 9.86 0.92 12.78
CA LEU A 127 10.45 0.49 11.52
C LEU A 127 11.99 0.45 11.57
N THR A 128 12.61 1.11 12.55
CA THR A 128 14.06 1.00 12.82
C THR A 128 14.48 -0.43 13.15
N ASP A 129 13.61 -1.21 13.80
CA ASP A 129 13.88 -2.62 14.17
C ASP A 129 13.68 -3.62 13.02
N VAL A 130 13.06 -3.18 11.91
CA VAL A 130 12.75 -3.98 10.71
C VAL A 130 13.39 -3.36 9.45
N PRO A 131 14.74 -3.24 9.39
CA PRO A 131 15.43 -2.46 8.36
C PRO A 131 15.28 -3.01 6.93
N ASN A 132 14.88 -4.27 6.78
CA ASN A 132 14.65 -4.90 5.48
C ASN A 132 13.20 -4.78 4.97
N LEU A 133 12.30 -4.12 5.72
CA LEU A 133 10.88 -4.06 5.37
C LEU A 133 10.65 -3.32 4.05
N ARG A 134 9.94 -3.96 3.13
CA ARG A 134 9.57 -3.43 1.81
C ARG A 134 8.08 -3.20 1.66
N LEU A 135 7.26 -4.08 2.24
CA LEU A 135 5.81 -4.01 2.16
C LEU A 135 5.22 -3.72 3.54
N LEU A 136 4.54 -2.58 3.68
CA LEU A 136 3.74 -2.22 4.83
C LEU A 136 2.27 -2.04 4.42
N ASP A 137 1.41 -2.92 4.88
CA ASP A 137 -0.03 -2.85 4.64
C ASP A 137 -0.76 -2.42 5.92
N LEU A 138 -1.36 -1.23 5.88
CA LEU A 138 -2.15 -0.61 6.94
C LEU A 138 -3.59 -0.32 6.47
N HIS A 139 -4.05 -0.93 5.37
CA HIS A 139 -5.37 -0.64 4.82
C HIS A 139 -6.51 -0.95 5.79
N ASN A 140 -7.64 -0.25 5.67
CA ASN A 140 -8.82 -0.47 6.51
C ASN A 140 -8.50 -0.39 8.02
N ASN A 141 -7.97 0.76 8.44
CA ASN A 141 -7.66 1.12 9.83
C ASN A 141 -8.28 2.49 10.15
N LYS A 142 -7.86 3.15 11.23
CA LYS A 142 -8.39 4.45 11.68
C LYS A 142 -7.29 5.52 11.80
N ILE A 143 -6.19 5.39 11.05
CA ILE A 143 -5.03 6.26 11.15
C ILE A 143 -5.42 7.67 10.71
N THR A 144 -5.21 8.65 11.59
CA THR A 144 -5.67 10.04 11.38
C THR A 144 -4.61 10.97 10.80
N ALA A 145 -3.32 10.68 11.04
CA ALA A 145 -2.20 11.51 10.60
C ALA A 145 -0.92 10.68 10.41
N ILE A 146 0.00 11.26 9.64
CA ILE A 146 1.37 10.76 9.45
C ILE A 146 2.32 11.87 9.93
N PRO A 147 3.28 11.58 10.83
CA PRO A 147 4.24 12.56 11.31
C PRO A 147 5.32 12.86 10.24
N SER A 148 5.88 14.07 10.26
CA SER A 148 7.01 14.47 9.39
C SER A 148 8.23 13.55 9.57
N GLU A 149 8.42 13.06 10.79
CA GLU A 149 9.54 12.21 11.21
C GLU A 149 9.45 10.81 10.56
N ALA A 150 8.30 10.40 10.04
CA ALA A 150 8.14 9.14 9.30
C ALA A 150 9.13 9.03 8.12
N THR A 151 9.50 10.16 7.51
CA THR A 151 10.51 10.26 6.43
C THR A 151 11.86 9.64 6.78
N LEU A 152 12.21 9.54 8.07
CA LEU A 152 13.45 8.93 8.53
C LEU A 152 13.46 7.41 8.32
N TYR A 153 12.28 6.77 8.41
CA TYR A 153 12.12 5.32 8.54
C TYR A 153 11.54 4.64 7.29
N ILE A 154 10.75 5.34 6.49
CA ILE A 154 10.01 4.77 5.33
C ILE A 154 10.85 4.61 4.04
N LYS A 155 12.17 4.75 4.11
CA LYS A 155 13.06 4.87 2.94
C LYS A 155 13.23 3.58 2.11
N ASN A 156 13.01 2.43 2.74
CA ASN A 156 13.20 1.11 2.12
C ASN A 156 11.87 0.50 1.62
N LEU A 157 10.73 1.14 1.90
CA LEU A 157 9.42 0.67 1.46
C LEU A 157 9.28 0.80 -0.06
N THR A 158 8.81 -0.28 -0.69
CA THR A 158 8.39 -0.33 -2.10
C THR A 158 6.87 -0.49 -2.24
N TYR A 159 6.18 -0.82 -1.15
CA TYR A 159 4.72 -0.87 -1.09
C TYR A 159 4.26 -0.33 0.26
N LEU A 160 3.35 0.65 0.22
CA LEU A 160 2.68 1.20 1.39
C LEU A 160 1.20 1.39 1.09
N ASP A 161 0.33 0.64 1.79
CA ASP A 161 -1.12 0.84 1.69
C ASP A 161 -1.65 1.51 2.96
N LEU A 162 -2.20 2.71 2.79
CA LEU A 162 -2.87 3.52 3.81
C LEU A 162 -4.32 3.84 3.38
N SER A 163 -4.87 3.09 2.42
CA SER A 163 -6.25 3.27 1.96
C SER A 163 -7.26 2.90 3.05
N SER A 164 -8.50 3.40 2.91
CA SER A 164 -9.57 3.14 3.89
C SER A 164 -9.14 3.48 5.33
N ASN A 165 -8.64 4.70 5.53
CA ASN A 165 -8.21 5.23 6.82
C ASN A 165 -8.86 6.61 7.06
N SER A 166 -8.43 7.32 8.10
CA SER A 166 -8.97 8.64 8.49
C SER A 166 -7.99 9.78 8.19
N LEU A 167 -7.11 9.63 7.20
CA LEU A 167 -6.11 10.64 6.85
C LEU A 167 -6.79 11.85 6.19
N THR A 168 -6.56 13.03 6.76
CA THR A 168 -7.06 14.30 6.23
C THR A 168 -6.02 15.02 5.35
N THR A 169 -4.73 14.79 5.60
CA THR A 169 -3.62 15.38 4.86
C THR A 169 -2.36 14.52 4.98
N VAL A 170 -1.34 14.79 4.17
CA VAL A 170 0.00 14.17 4.26
C VAL A 170 1.04 15.29 4.32
N PRO A 171 2.04 15.25 5.23
CA PRO A 171 3.10 16.26 5.26
C PRO A 171 3.86 16.35 3.93
N THR A 172 4.27 17.55 3.56
CA THR A 172 5.04 17.82 2.33
C THR A 172 6.33 17.01 2.27
N ASP A 173 7.00 16.79 3.40
CA ASP A 173 8.26 16.05 3.47
C ASP A 173 8.05 14.55 3.17
N VAL A 174 6.94 13.99 3.68
CA VAL A 174 6.51 12.61 3.42
C VAL A 174 6.12 12.43 1.94
N LEU A 175 5.30 13.35 1.40
CA LEU A 175 4.98 13.37 -0.03
C LEU A 175 6.24 13.50 -0.89
N SER A 176 7.19 14.36 -0.53
CA SER A 176 8.44 14.53 -1.26
C SER A 176 9.29 13.26 -1.27
N THR A 177 9.28 12.50 -0.17
CA THR A 177 10.00 11.23 -0.02
C THR A 177 9.42 10.14 -0.93
N TRP A 178 8.09 10.04 -1.02
CA TRP A 178 7.42 9.05 -1.88
C TRP A 178 7.39 9.46 -3.36
N LEU A 179 7.20 10.74 -3.67
CA LEU A 179 6.94 11.20 -5.05
C LEU A 179 8.22 11.56 -5.82
N ASN A 180 9.28 12.00 -5.13
CA ASN A 180 10.58 12.32 -5.75
C ASN A 180 11.58 11.16 -5.69
N VAL A 181 11.11 9.91 -5.67
CA VAL A 181 11.96 8.72 -5.91
C VAL A 181 12.61 8.91 -7.27
N LYS A 182 13.91 9.24 -7.27
CA LYS A 182 14.68 9.41 -8.51
C LYS A 182 14.61 8.09 -9.28
N PRO A 183 14.28 8.10 -10.58
CA PRO A 183 14.44 6.89 -11.38
C PRO A 183 15.90 6.48 -11.29
N SER A 184 16.18 5.29 -10.75
CA SER A 184 17.53 4.76 -10.80
C SER A 184 17.87 4.47 -12.25
N ILE A 185 19.17 4.51 -12.58
CA ILE A 185 19.65 4.11 -13.90
C ILE A 185 19.41 2.60 -14.13
N ASP A 186 19.18 1.83 -13.07
CA ASP A 186 18.73 0.44 -13.15
C ASP A 186 17.27 0.32 -13.63
N PRO A 187 17.00 -0.50 -14.66
CA PRO A 187 15.64 -0.80 -15.15
C PRO A 187 14.83 -1.67 -14.17
N ASP A 188 15.46 -2.15 -13.09
CA ASP A 188 14.85 -2.93 -12.01
C ASP A 188 14.56 -2.08 -10.76
N SER A 189 14.49 -0.74 -10.90
CA SER A 189 13.99 0.13 -9.83
C SER A 189 12.56 -0.28 -9.47
N SER A 190 12.44 -0.92 -8.30
CA SER A 190 11.15 -1.34 -7.75
C SER A 190 10.25 -0.13 -7.60
N LYS A 191 9.16 -0.10 -8.38
CA LYS A 191 8.18 0.99 -8.36
C LYS A 191 7.55 1.07 -6.98
N MET A 192 7.49 2.27 -6.42
CA MET A 192 6.78 2.52 -5.16
C MET A 192 5.28 2.39 -5.40
N ILE A 193 4.64 1.42 -4.75
CA ILE A 193 3.19 1.23 -4.79
C ILE A 193 2.57 1.92 -3.57
N LEU A 194 1.57 2.77 -3.78
CA LEU A 194 1.01 3.62 -2.74
C LEU A 194 -0.52 3.57 -2.71
N GLY A 195 -1.11 3.19 -1.58
CA GLY A 195 -2.55 3.22 -1.33
C GLY A 195 -2.95 4.45 -0.53
N LEU A 196 -3.76 5.35 -1.13
CA LEU A 196 -4.26 6.58 -0.48
C LEU A 196 -5.76 6.82 -0.71
N HIS A 197 -6.45 5.92 -1.40
CA HIS A 197 -7.90 6.06 -1.66
C HIS A 197 -8.71 5.87 -0.38
N ASP A 198 -10.00 6.23 -0.44
CA ASP A 198 -10.96 6.09 0.66
C ASP A 198 -10.47 6.68 2.00
N ASN A 199 -9.90 7.88 1.92
CA ASN A 199 -9.52 8.70 3.07
C ASN A 199 -10.23 10.08 2.98
N PRO A 200 -10.58 10.71 4.12
CA PRO A 200 -11.31 11.98 4.19
C PRO A 200 -10.41 13.19 3.90
N TRP A 201 -9.87 13.28 2.67
CA TRP A 201 -8.89 14.30 2.30
C TRP A 201 -9.44 15.74 2.37
N ILE A 202 -8.73 16.61 3.08
CA ILE A 202 -8.93 18.07 3.05
C ILE A 202 -8.11 18.64 1.90
N CYS A 203 -8.77 18.90 0.79
CA CYS A 203 -8.21 19.43 -0.44
C CYS A 203 -7.93 20.94 -0.37
N ASP A 204 -6.98 21.30 0.49
CA ASP A 204 -6.40 22.64 0.56
C ASP A 204 -5.02 22.71 -0.13
N CYS A 205 -4.26 23.77 0.13
CA CYS A 205 -2.97 24.00 -0.50
C CYS A 205 -1.86 23.02 -0.07
N ARG A 206 -2.02 22.29 1.06
CA ARG A 206 -1.04 21.30 1.55
C ARG A 206 -0.98 20.07 0.65
N LEU A 207 -2.12 19.71 0.05
CA LEU A 207 -2.21 18.60 -0.91
C LEU A 207 -1.90 19.02 -2.35
N PHE A 208 -1.38 20.24 -2.57
CA PHE A 208 -1.06 20.76 -3.90
C PHE A 208 -0.17 19.80 -4.70
N ASP A 209 0.95 19.32 -4.13
CA ASP A 209 1.90 18.47 -4.85
C ASP A 209 1.32 17.08 -5.17
N LEU A 210 0.46 16.53 -4.30
CA LEU A 210 -0.28 15.29 -4.56
C LEU A 210 -1.32 15.48 -5.68
N GLY A 211 -1.99 16.63 -5.72
CA GLY A 211 -2.89 17.02 -6.82
C GLY A 211 -2.17 17.22 -8.15
N GLN A 212 -0.98 17.84 -8.15
CA GLN A 212 -0.14 17.94 -9.36
C GLN A 212 0.35 16.57 -9.83
N PHE A 213 0.79 15.72 -8.91
CA PHE A 213 1.24 14.37 -9.25
C PHE A 213 0.11 13.52 -9.86
N GLN A 214 -1.14 13.67 -9.40
CA GLN A 214 -2.30 13.03 -10.03
C GLN A 214 -2.55 13.50 -11.48
N LYS A 215 -2.26 14.77 -11.80
CA LYS A 215 -2.37 15.31 -13.18
C LYS A 215 -1.21 14.85 -14.08
N SER A 216 -0.01 14.66 -13.51
CA SER A 216 1.18 14.20 -14.23
C SER A 216 1.97 13.16 -13.41
N PRO A 217 1.54 11.89 -13.38
CA PRO A 217 2.18 10.86 -12.56
C PRO A 217 3.53 10.43 -13.13
N SER A 218 4.49 10.14 -12.24
CA SER A 218 5.79 9.58 -12.63
C SER A 218 5.71 8.08 -12.89
N SER A 219 6.66 7.52 -13.64
CA SER A 219 6.76 6.07 -13.88
C SER A 219 7.31 5.28 -12.68
N ALA A 220 7.84 5.98 -11.67
CA ALA A 220 8.48 5.40 -10.49
C ALA A 220 7.50 5.11 -9.35
N VAL A 221 6.33 5.75 -9.34
CA VAL A 221 5.30 5.59 -8.30
C VAL A 221 3.97 5.19 -8.95
N ALA A 222 3.29 4.20 -8.39
CA ALA A 222 2.00 3.73 -8.85
C ALA A 222 0.98 3.75 -7.70
N PHE A 223 -0.18 4.37 -7.90
CA PHE A 223 -1.27 4.25 -6.93
C PHE A 223 -2.03 2.93 -7.10
N ILE A 224 -2.50 2.36 -6.00
CA ILE A 224 -3.37 1.17 -5.99
C ILE A 224 -4.71 1.48 -6.66
N ASP A 225 -5.32 2.62 -6.30
CA ASP A 225 -6.40 3.27 -7.05
C ASP A 225 -6.05 4.75 -7.25
N THR A 226 -6.17 5.24 -8.47
CA THR A 226 -5.88 6.64 -8.82
C THR A 226 -7.01 7.59 -8.43
N ARG A 227 -8.20 7.09 -8.09
CA ARG A 227 -9.43 7.89 -7.87
C ARG A 227 -9.49 8.52 -6.47
N LEU A 228 -8.45 9.25 -6.10
CA LEU A 228 -8.43 10.06 -4.88
C LEU A 228 -9.51 11.15 -4.96
N ARG A 229 -10.32 11.28 -3.92
CA ARG A 229 -11.42 12.25 -3.82
C ARG A 229 -11.22 13.18 -2.63
N CYS A 230 -11.59 14.43 -2.82
CA CYS A 230 -11.70 15.41 -1.75
C CYS A 230 -12.93 15.11 -0.88
N ALA A 231 -12.80 15.16 0.43
CA ALA A 231 -13.93 15.17 1.36
C ALA A 231 -14.30 16.61 1.75
N GLU A 232 -13.28 17.44 1.99
CA GLU A 232 -13.39 18.85 2.34
C GLU A 232 -12.51 19.72 1.43
N PRO A 233 -12.76 21.04 1.33
CA PRO A 233 -13.94 21.76 1.83
C PRO A 233 -15.22 21.36 1.08
N GLU A 234 -16.40 21.76 1.58
CA GLU A 234 -17.71 21.43 0.97
C GLU A 234 -17.76 21.74 -0.54
N SER A 235 -17.12 22.83 -0.98
CA SER A 235 -17.05 23.26 -2.39
C SER A 235 -16.27 22.31 -3.31
N LEU A 236 -15.45 21.40 -2.75
CA LEU A 236 -14.70 20.38 -3.47
C LEU A 236 -15.13 18.95 -3.09
N SER A 237 -16.14 18.78 -2.24
CA SER A 237 -16.52 17.45 -1.75
C SER A 237 -16.93 16.50 -2.88
N GLY A 238 -16.34 15.30 -2.90
CA GLY A 238 -16.51 14.29 -3.94
C GLY A 238 -15.67 14.50 -5.22
N VAL A 239 -15.08 15.67 -5.44
CA VAL A 239 -14.25 16.00 -6.62
C VAL A 239 -12.95 15.17 -6.61
N LEU A 240 -12.50 14.74 -7.79
CA LEU A 240 -11.26 13.99 -7.95
C LEU A 240 -10.04 14.91 -7.88
N PHE A 241 -8.93 14.43 -7.32
CA PHE A 241 -7.68 15.21 -7.19
C PHE A 241 -7.13 15.71 -8.53
N GLY A 242 -7.30 14.94 -9.61
CA GLY A 242 -6.89 15.36 -10.95
C GLY A 242 -7.69 16.56 -11.49
N ASP A 243 -8.94 16.71 -11.05
CA ASP A 243 -9.84 17.79 -11.45
C ASP A 243 -9.75 19.00 -10.50
N ALA A 244 -9.35 18.79 -9.24
CA ALA A 244 -9.20 19.86 -8.25
C ALA A 244 -8.12 20.89 -8.65
N GLU A 245 -8.47 22.17 -8.68
CA GLU A 245 -7.55 23.29 -8.95
C GLU A 245 -6.93 23.82 -7.65
N LEU A 246 -6.11 22.97 -7.01
CA LEU A 246 -5.39 23.35 -5.80
C LEU A 246 -4.36 24.46 -6.10
N ARG A 247 -4.29 25.45 -5.21
CA ARG A 247 -3.27 26.52 -5.23
C ARG A 247 -2.10 26.14 -4.32
N ARG A 248 -0.87 26.52 -4.66
CA ARG A 248 0.29 26.40 -3.75
C ARG A 248 0.05 27.25 -2.49
N CYS A 249 0.49 26.77 -1.32
CA CYS A 249 0.46 27.58 -0.10
C CYS A 249 1.34 28.83 -0.25
N GLN A 250 0.92 29.94 0.36
CA GLN A 250 1.59 31.24 0.27
C GLN A 250 1.54 31.92 1.63
N ALA A 251 2.71 32.33 2.12
CA ALA A 251 2.85 33.18 3.30
C ALA A 251 2.05 34.49 3.13
N PRO A 252 1.47 35.03 4.22
CA PRO A 252 0.70 36.27 4.16
C PRO A 252 1.58 37.44 3.71
N ARG A 253 1.03 38.31 2.87
CA ARG A 253 1.68 39.53 2.38
C ARG A 253 0.80 40.72 2.71
N VAL A 254 1.23 41.49 3.70
CA VAL A 254 0.48 42.65 4.20
C VAL A 254 0.81 43.91 3.39
N HIS A 255 -0.23 44.67 3.08
CA HIS A 255 -0.20 45.91 2.34
C HIS A 255 -0.98 46.98 3.11
N THR A 256 -0.40 48.16 3.35
CA THR A 256 -1.11 49.27 3.98
C THR A 256 -1.45 50.32 2.93
N ALA A 257 -2.63 50.94 3.03
CA ALA A 257 -3.00 52.02 2.11
C ALA A 257 -2.09 53.25 2.26
N VAL A 258 -1.59 53.48 3.49
CA VAL A 258 -0.67 54.56 3.86
C VAL A 258 0.17 54.15 5.07
N ALA A 259 1.47 54.45 5.05
CA ALA A 259 2.38 54.19 6.18
C ALA A 259 2.24 55.20 7.34
N ARG A 260 1.67 56.38 7.08
CA ARG A 260 1.47 57.44 8.07
C ARG A 260 0.19 58.22 7.81
N VAL A 261 -0.64 58.35 8.83
CA VAL A 261 -1.89 59.12 8.83
C VAL A 261 -1.73 60.32 9.75
N ARG A 262 -2.19 61.51 9.32
CA ARG A 262 -2.26 62.72 10.14
C ARG A 262 -3.72 63.15 10.27
N SER A 263 -4.14 63.51 11.49
CA SER A 263 -5.50 64.01 11.75
C SER A 263 -5.51 65.11 12.82
N SER A 264 -6.52 65.98 12.79
CA SER A 264 -6.89 66.82 13.92
C SER A 264 -7.65 66.01 14.98
N VAL A 265 -7.66 66.54 16.22
CA VAL A 265 -8.43 66.02 17.35
C VAL A 265 -9.93 66.01 17.02
N GLY A 266 -10.66 64.99 17.49
CA GLY A 266 -12.12 64.88 17.36
C GLY A 266 -12.63 64.31 16.02
N ASN A 267 -11.77 64.11 15.03
CA ASN A 267 -12.13 63.41 13.79
C ASN A 267 -12.27 61.90 14.02
N ASN A 268 -13.00 61.22 13.13
CA ASN A 268 -12.95 59.76 13.02
C ASN A 268 -11.85 59.36 12.02
N VAL A 269 -10.98 58.44 12.40
CA VAL A 269 -9.86 57.98 11.57
C VAL A 269 -10.07 56.52 11.18
N LEU A 270 -9.88 56.22 9.89
CA LEU A 270 -9.93 54.86 9.33
C LEU A 270 -8.52 54.42 8.94
N LEU A 271 -7.99 53.37 9.57
CA LEU A 271 -6.73 52.73 9.20
C LEU A 271 -7.04 51.48 8.38
N ARG A 272 -6.55 51.42 7.13
CA ARG A 272 -6.79 50.28 6.21
C ARG A 272 -5.55 49.43 6.01
N CYS A 273 -5.72 48.13 6.22
CA CYS A 273 -4.70 47.11 6.04
C CYS A 273 -5.28 46.00 5.15
N GLY A 274 -4.59 45.66 4.06
CA GLY A 274 -4.95 44.59 3.14
C GLY A 274 -3.95 43.43 3.24
N THR A 275 -4.38 42.20 2.98
CA THR A 275 -3.49 41.03 2.93
C THR A 275 -3.89 40.06 1.83
N VAL A 276 -2.90 39.31 1.34
CA VAL A 276 -3.08 38.16 0.45
C VAL A 276 -2.26 36.98 0.98
N GLY A 277 -2.79 35.76 0.87
CA GLY A 277 -2.14 34.53 1.32
C GLY A 277 -2.92 33.29 0.86
N VAL A 278 -2.31 32.11 1.02
CA VAL A 278 -2.99 30.81 0.80
C VAL A 278 -2.59 29.83 1.90
N PRO A 279 -3.53 29.32 2.73
CA PRO A 279 -4.93 29.73 2.79
C PRO A 279 -5.11 31.20 3.22
N ILE A 280 -6.36 31.62 3.27
CA ILE A 280 -6.81 32.93 3.75
C ILE A 280 -6.21 33.21 5.15
N PRO A 281 -5.39 34.27 5.31
CA PRO A 281 -4.82 34.61 6.61
C PRO A 281 -5.82 35.39 7.48
N GLU A 282 -5.73 35.19 8.79
CA GLU A 282 -6.49 35.94 9.79
C GLU A 282 -5.83 37.31 10.03
N LEU A 283 -6.62 38.38 10.15
CA LEU A 283 -6.15 39.75 10.38
C LEU A 283 -6.48 40.21 11.81
N SER A 284 -5.45 40.66 12.52
CA SER A 284 -5.57 41.28 13.84
C SER A 284 -4.90 42.66 13.89
N TRP A 285 -5.33 43.49 14.83
CA TRP A 285 -4.75 44.81 15.08
C TRP A 285 -4.20 44.87 16.50
N SER A 286 -3.10 45.60 16.69
CA SER A 286 -2.56 45.95 18.00
C SER A 286 -1.90 47.34 17.97
N ARG A 287 -1.58 47.91 19.13
CA ARG A 287 -0.68 49.06 19.23
C ARG A 287 0.71 48.60 19.62
N ALA A 288 1.72 49.13 18.95
CA ALA A 288 3.12 48.86 19.25
C ALA A 288 3.58 49.37 20.63
N ASP A 289 2.77 50.20 21.31
CA ASP A 289 3.00 50.66 22.68
C ASP A 289 2.23 49.85 23.75
N GLY A 290 1.61 48.73 23.36
CA GLY A 290 0.90 47.82 24.27
C GLY A 290 -0.38 48.37 24.90
N LYS A 291 -0.79 49.60 24.56
CA LYS A 291 -2.01 50.21 25.10
C LYS A 291 -3.26 49.61 24.44
N PRO A 292 -4.40 49.55 25.17
CA PRO A 292 -5.67 49.17 24.56
C PRO A 292 -6.04 50.12 23.42
N MET A 293 -6.62 49.56 22.36
CA MET A 293 -7.21 50.33 21.27
C MET A 293 -8.66 50.64 21.58
N ASN A 294 -9.09 51.87 21.27
CA ASN A 294 -10.47 52.28 21.35
C ASN A 294 -11.01 52.48 19.92
N GLY A 295 -11.49 51.41 19.30
CA GLY A 295 -11.96 51.43 17.92
C GLY A 295 -12.66 50.14 17.52
N THR A 296 -13.44 50.20 16.44
CA THR A 296 -14.12 49.05 15.84
C THR A 296 -13.32 48.52 14.65
N VAL A 297 -13.36 47.21 14.44
CA VAL A 297 -12.68 46.54 13.32
C VAL A 297 -13.72 45.93 12.39
N GLU A 298 -13.67 46.31 11.12
CA GLU A 298 -14.47 45.72 10.05
C GLU A 298 -13.55 44.94 9.10
N GLN A 299 -14.08 43.91 8.44
CA GLN A 299 -13.37 43.13 7.43
C GLN A 299 -14.18 43.05 6.14
N GLU A 300 -13.52 43.29 5.01
CA GLU A 300 -14.08 43.28 3.66
C GLU A 300 -13.22 42.35 2.77
N VAL A 301 -13.84 41.44 2.04
CA VAL A 301 -13.14 40.58 1.06
C VAL A 301 -13.36 41.14 -0.33
N SER A 302 -12.27 41.50 -1.02
CA SER A 302 -12.31 42.00 -2.40
C SER A 302 -12.52 40.86 -3.40
N LYS A 303 -13.02 41.18 -4.60
CA LYS A 303 -13.27 40.19 -5.66
C LYS A 303 -11.99 39.53 -6.17
N GLU A 304 -10.86 40.19 -5.95
CA GLU A 304 -9.51 39.76 -6.29
C GLU A 304 -8.88 38.88 -5.19
N GLY A 305 -9.63 38.56 -4.12
CA GLY A 305 -9.17 37.75 -3.00
C GLY A 305 -8.25 38.48 -2.01
N ILE A 306 -8.24 39.82 -2.03
CA ILE A 306 -7.56 40.64 -1.03
C ILE A 306 -8.51 40.84 0.16
N ILE A 307 -8.04 40.52 1.37
CA ILE A 307 -8.82 40.77 2.59
C ILE A 307 -8.37 42.10 3.16
N TRP A 308 -9.30 43.03 3.29
CA TRP A 308 -9.10 44.33 3.90
C TRP A 308 -9.67 44.33 5.31
N SER A 309 -8.85 44.68 6.29
CA SER A 309 -9.32 45.06 7.62
C SER A 309 -9.24 46.58 7.79
N ILE A 310 -10.30 47.14 8.36
CA ILE A 310 -10.48 48.57 8.55
C ILE A 310 -10.67 48.82 10.05
N LEU A 311 -9.69 49.47 10.68
CA LEU A 311 -9.78 49.91 12.08
C LEU A 311 -10.32 51.36 12.11
N SER A 312 -11.52 51.52 12.67
CA SER A 312 -12.18 52.81 12.86
C SER A 312 -11.96 53.31 14.29
N VAL A 313 -11.21 54.40 14.43
CA VAL A 313 -10.94 55.07 15.71
C VAL A 313 -11.79 56.35 15.76
N PRO A 314 -12.90 56.37 16.51
CA PRO A 314 -13.78 57.53 16.58
C PRO A 314 -13.21 58.64 17.49
N ALA A 315 -13.54 59.90 17.17
CA ALA A 315 -13.24 61.08 17.98
C ALA A 315 -11.80 61.16 18.53
N VAL A 316 -10.81 60.99 17.65
CA VAL A 316 -9.40 60.76 18.03
C VAL A 316 -8.80 61.85 18.94
N SER A 317 -8.02 61.42 19.93
CA SER A 317 -7.36 62.27 20.92
C SER A 317 -5.83 62.16 20.84
N TYR A 318 -5.10 63.09 21.47
CA TYR A 318 -3.63 63.00 21.55
C TYR A 318 -3.07 61.67 22.11
N ARG A 319 -3.87 60.88 22.85
CA ARG A 319 -3.50 59.57 23.40
C ARG A 319 -3.55 58.44 22.35
N ASP A 320 -4.28 58.67 21.26
CA ASP A 320 -4.45 57.73 20.15
C ASP A 320 -3.35 57.86 19.09
N SER A 321 -2.52 58.90 19.22
CA SER A 321 -1.26 59.06 18.49
C SER A 321 -0.30 57.92 18.84
N GLY A 322 0.28 57.27 17.83
CA GLY A 322 1.11 56.08 18.03
C GLY A 322 1.31 55.26 16.76
N LYS A 323 1.94 54.09 16.93
CA LYS A 323 2.12 53.08 15.88
C LYS A 323 1.11 51.96 16.09
N TYR A 324 0.27 51.74 15.08
CA TYR A 324 -0.67 50.63 15.00
C TYR A 324 -0.03 49.54 14.15
N VAL A 325 -0.08 48.30 14.62
CA VAL A 325 0.42 47.13 13.91
C VAL A 325 -0.80 46.35 13.42
N CYS A 326 -0.82 46.05 12.13
CA CYS A 326 -1.72 45.10 11.52
C CYS A 326 -0.94 43.81 11.29
N THR A 327 -1.41 42.72 11.87
CA THR A 327 -0.75 41.41 11.86
C THR A 327 -1.63 40.44 11.08
N ALA A 328 -1.07 39.81 10.05
CA ALA A 328 -1.71 38.76 9.26
C ALA A 328 -1.07 37.41 9.55
N THR A 329 -1.85 36.46 10.06
CA THR A 329 -1.41 35.12 10.46
C THR A 329 -1.95 34.04 9.52
N ASN A 330 -1.09 33.09 9.15
CA ASN A 330 -1.45 31.85 8.46
C ASN A 330 -0.65 30.71 9.10
N PHE A 331 -1.04 29.44 8.88
CA PHE A 331 -0.23 28.30 9.34
C PHE A 331 1.15 28.25 8.67
N VAL A 332 1.33 28.94 7.53
CA VAL A 332 2.60 29.03 6.80
C VAL A 332 3.58 29.98 7.48
N ASP A 333 3.15 31.19 7.83
CA ASP A 333 3.98 32.25 8.41
C ASP A 333 3.09 33.41 8.93
N THR A 334 3.68 34.37 9.63
CA THR A 334 3.05 35.61 10.11
C THR A 334 3.73 36.83 9.52
N ALA A 335 2.95 37.82 9.06
CA ALA A 335 3.49 39.06 8.49
C ALA A 335 2.81 40.29 9.11
N ASP A 336 3.61 41.31 9.40
CA ASP A 336 3.17 42.55 10.04
C ASP A 336 3.33 43.77 9.12
N ALA A 337 2.44 44.75 9.27
CA ALA A 337 2.64 46.09 8.74
C ALA A 337 2.29 47.18 9.77
N ILE A 338 3.08 48.26 9.78
CA ILE A 338 2.97 49.33 10.78
C ILE A 338 2.41 50.60 10.14
N ILE A 339 1.35 51.15 10.73
CA ILE A 339 0.75 52.44 10.37
C ILE A 339 0.98 53.43 11.51
N SER A 340 1.60 54.58 11.20
CA SER A 340 1.84 55.64 12.19
C SER A 340 0.71 56.67 12.17
N LEU A 341 -0.12 56.72 13.23
CA LEU A 341 -1.12 57.77 13.41
C LEU A 341 -0.51 58.92 14.22
N VAL A 342 -0.57 60.14 13.66
CA VAL A 342 -0.10 61.36 14.33
C VAL A 342 -1.26 62.34 14.43
N ILE A 343 -1.53 62.83 15.64
CA ILE A 343 -2.65 63.75 15.91
C ILE A 343 -2.09 65.12 16.29
N SER A 344 -2.58 66.15 15.61
CA SER A 344 -2.05 67.52 15.70
C SER A 344 -3.15 68.57 15.52
N ASP A 345 -3.23 69.54 16.43
CA ASP A 345 -3.98 70.76 16.18
C ASP A 345 -3.32 71.56 15.04
N THR A 346 -4.10 71.82 14.00
CA THR A 346 -3.78 72.61 12.80
C THR A 346 -2.79 72.00 11.80
N PHE A 347 -3.19 71.97 10.53
CA PHE A 347 -2.26 71.89 9.40
C PHE A 347 -1.51 73.23 9.30
N ARG A 348 -0.31 73.31 9.88
CA ARG A 348 0.66 74.32 9.46
C ARG A 348 1.28 73.85 8.15
N SER A 349 0.88 74.49 7.05
CA SER A 349 1.64 74.47 5.80
C SER A 349 3.03 75.05 6.06
N GLU A 350 4.08 74.25 5.86
CA GLU A 350 5.45 74.73 5.86
C GLU A 350 5.71 75.53 4.57
N GLU A 351 5.28 76.80 4.56
CA GLU A 351 5.76 77.76 3.56
C GLU A 351 7.19 78.21 3.90
N VAL A 352 8.04 78.16 2.88
CA VAL A 352 9.47 78.43 2.96
C VAL A 352 9.73 79.88 3.37
N VAL A 353 10.45 80.07 4.47
CA VAL A 353 10.97 81.39 4.86
C VAL A 353 12.16 81.75 3.97
N SER A 354 11.88 82.49 2.89
CA SER A 354 12.87 83.31 2.20
C SER A 354 12.42 84.77 2.24
N SER A 355 13.15 85.61 2.97
CA SER A 355 12.74 86.98 3.27
C SER A 355 13.00 87.94 2.09
N GLY A 356 11.97 88.18 1.27
CA GLY A 356 11.95 89.21 0.22
C GLY A 356 10.96 90.35 0.55
N SER A 357 11.48 91.49 1.00
CA SER A 357 10.70 92.67 1.42
C SER A 357 9.73 93.24 0.36
N ARG A 358 8.45 93.48 0.73
CA ARG A 358 7.81 94.83 0.69
C ARG A 358 6.36 94.88 1.24
N LYS A 359 5.98 96.10 1.67
CA LYS A 359 4.68 96.62 2.17
C LYS A 359 3.46 96.16 1.33
N ASN A 360 2.20 96.13 1.81
CA ASN A 360 1.51 97.16 2.62
C ASN A 360 0.12 96.73 3.19
N ARG A 361 -0.32 97.38 4.28
CA ARG A 361 -1.70 97.60 4.83
C ARG A 361 -2.93 96.84 4.25
N GLY A 362 -3.76 96.25 5.14
CA GLY A 362 -5.19 95.94 4.89
C GLY A 362 -5.95 95.29 6.07
N LYS A 363 -7.00 95.92 6.60
CA LYS A 363 -7.61 95.67 7.94
C LYS A 363 -8.89 94.79 7.90
N LYS A 364 -9.09 93.95 8.93
CA LYS A 364 -10.36 93.40 9.49
C LYS A 364 -11.24 92.42 8.66
N GLY A 365 -11.22 91.14 9.05
CA GLY A 365 -12.23 90.52 9.95
C GLY A 365 -13.55 89.95 9.39
N GLY A 366 -13.82 88.66 9.64
CA GLY A 366 -15.17 88.07 9.59
C GLY A 366 -15.26 86.62 9.12
N SER A 367 -15.87 85.75 9.93
CA SER A 367 -16.31 84.37 9.65
C SER A 367 -16.97 84.20 8.26
N GLY A 368 -16.89 83.09 7.52
CA GLY A 368 -16.46 81.74 7.90
C GLY A 368 -17.63 80.74 7.80
N MET A 369 -17.87 80.19 6.61
CA MET A 369 -18.57 78.92 6.38
C MET A 369 -18.29 78.42 4.95
N GLY A 370 -17.90 77.16 4.76
CA GLY A 370 -17.63 76.57 3.45
C GLY A 370 -17.63 75.05 3.51
N ARG A 371 -18.49 74.40 2.72
CA ARG A 371 -18.66 72.94 2.67
C ARG A 371 -17.73 72.31 1.62
N ALA A 372 -17.53 71.00 1.77
CA ALA A 372 -16.67 70.10 1.02
C ALA A 372 -16.69 70.22 -0.52
N ALA A 373 -15.60 69.74 -1.13
CA ALA A 373 -15.60 69.16 -2.48
C ALA A 373 -14.72 67.89 -2.50
N TYR A 374 -15.29 66.79 -2.99
CA TYR A 374 -14.57 65.55 -3.31
C TYR A 374 -13.73 65.72 -4.58
N GLN A 375 -12.61 64.99 -4.70
CA GLN A 375 -12.03 64.64 -6.00
C GLN A 375 -11.56 63.18 -6.01
N GLU A 376 -12.16 62.39 -6.92
CA GLU A 376 -11.66 61.08 -7.35
C GLU A 376 -10.67 61.23 -8.52
N LYS A 377 -10.02 60.11 -8.86
CA LYS A 377 -9.06 59.89 -9.98
C LYS A 377 -7.63 60.40 -9.76
N LEU A 378 -6.77 59.50 -9.29
CA LEU A 378 -5.42 59.35 -9.85
C LEU A 378 -5.15 57.87 -10.14
N ILE A 379 -4.81 57.58 -11.41
CA ILE A 379 -4.42 56.26 -11.89
C ILE A 379 -2.90 56.17 -11.85
N ALA A 380 -2.34 55.22 -11.10
CA ALA A 380 -0.90 54.99 -11.07
C ALA A 380 -0.45 54.16 -12.29
N ARG A 381 0.43 54.72 -13.13
CA ARG A 381 1.14 53.95 -14.17
C ARG A 381 2.34 53.25 -13.54
N TYR A 382 2.55 51.99 -13.93
CA TYR A 382 3.75 51.23 -13.60
C TYR A 382 4.98 51.83 -14.30
N MET A 383 6.07 52.02 -13.56
CA MET A 383 7.35 52.52 -14.04
C MET A 383 8.46 51.58 -13.55
N PRO A 384 9.16 50.85 -14.43
CA PRO A 384 10.25 49.97 -14.02
C PRO A 384 11.47 50.79 -13.58
N PRO A 385 12.28 50.31 -12.61
CA PRO A 385 13.41 51.05 -12.08
C PRO A 385 14.56 51.16 -13.09
N SER A 386 15.17 52.35 -13.15
CA SER A 386 16.30 52.66 -14.01
C SER A 386 17.62 52.06 -13.49
N THR A 387 18.36 51.38 -14.35
CA THR A 387 19.71 50.87 -14.09
C THR A 387 20.75 51.99 -14.07
N THR A 388 21.47 52.15 -12.96
CA THR A 388 22.68 53.00 -12.88
C THR A 388 23.93 52.19 -13.20
N SER A 389 24.74 52.71 -14.13
CA SER A 389 26.01 52.11 -14.56
C SER A 389 27.16 52.35 -13.58
N GLY A 390 27.87 51.28 -13.19
CA GLY A 390 29.18 51.33 -12.53
C GLY A 390 30.20 50.49 -13.31
N SER A 391 31.46 50.93 -13.35
CA SER A 391 32.49 50.50 -14.31
C SER A 391 33.10 49.11 -14.09
N VAL A 392 33.47 48.47 -15.20
CA VAL A 392 34.14 47.16 -15.33
C VAL A 392 35.67 47.27 -15.18
N PRO A 393 36.35 46.28 -14.56
CA PRO A 393 37.75 45.96 -14.82
C PRO A 393 37.91 44.81 -15.84
N ILE A 394 38.87 44.94 -16.76
CA ILE A 394 39.17 44.01 -17.87
C ILE A 394 40.34 43.10 -17.48
N ILE A 395 40.25 41.78 -17.72
CA ILE A 395 41.39 40.89 -18.01
C ILE A 395 40.97 39.82 -19.04
N GLU A 396 41.80 39.62 -20.08
CA GLU A 396 41.64 38.62 -21.14
C GLU A 396 42.25 37.25 -20.78
N PRO A 397 41.84 36.14 -21.43
CA PRO A 397 42.63 34.92 -21.51
C PRO A 397 43.18 34.67 -22.93
N LEU A 398 44.50 34.48 -23.03
CA LEU A 398 45.19 33.99 -24.23
C LEU A 398 45.94 32.69 -23.88
N GLY A 399 45.97 31.69 -24.76
CA GLY A 399 46.92 30.57 -24.67
C GLY A 399 46.33 29.16 -24.72
N THR A 400 46.32 28.57 -25.92
CA THR A 400 46.02 27.14 -26.18
C THR A 400 47.18 26.21 -25.80
N GLY A 401 46.88 25.01 -25.27
CA GLY A 401 47.88 24.03 -24.80
C GLY A 401 47.53 22.55 -25.01
N ARG A 402 47.30 22.15 -26.27
CA ARG A 402 47.27 20.81 -26.89
C ARG A 402 47.49 19.55 -25.99
N GLY A 403 46.51 18.64 -25.99
CA GLY A 403 46.64 17.22 -25.59
C GLY A 403 45.53 16.38 -26.27
N SER A 404 45.87 15.28 -26.93
CA SER A 404 45.00 14.62 -27.94
C SER A 404 44.64 13.18 -27.57
N LEU A 405 43.41 12.75 -27.96
CA LEU A 405 42.96 11.42 -28.48
C LEU A 405 41.48 11.22 -28.09
N LYS A 406 40.53 11.59 -28.95
CA LYS A 406 39.86 10.76 -29.98
C LYS A 406 39.14 9.51 -29.45
N ILE A 407 37.81 9.57 -29.46
CA ILE A 407 36.91 8.44 -29.70
C ILE A 407 36.15 8.80 -30.98
N GLU A 408 36.15 7.91 -31.97
CA GLU A 408 35.41 8.09 -33.23
C GLU A 408 34.10 7.30 -33.18
N SER A 409 33.00 7.98 -33.47
CA SER A 409 31.72 7.36 -33.79
C SER A 409 31.53 7.34 -35.31
N TYR A 410 31.28 6.15 -35.88
CA TYR A 410 30.87 6.02 -37.27
C TYR A 410 29.35 6.05 -37.39
N SER A 411 28.86 6.92 -38.26
CA SER A 411 27.50 6.88 -38.80
C SER A 411 27.49 6.24 -40.19
N VAL A 412 26.38 5.58 -40.53
CA VAL A 412 26.00 5.31 -41.92
C VAL A 412 24.58 5.82 -42.10
N SER A 413 24.35 6.53 -43.20
CA SER A 413 23.13 7.27 -43.51
C SER A 413 22.62 6.86 -44.89
N ASP A 414 21.30 6.91 -45.06
CA ASP A 414 20.56 7.27 -46.29
C ASP A 414 19.14 7.58 -45.77
N GLY A 415 18.42 8.64 -46.14
CA GLY A 415 18.26 9.36 -47.41
C GLY A 415 16.75 9.39 -47.64
N VAL A 416 16.05 10.51 -47.86
CA VAL A 416 16.12 11.46 -48.99
C VAL A 416 15.56 12.84 -48.57
N SER A 417 16.00 13.89 -49.27
CA SER A 417 15.82 15.31 -48.94
C SER A 417 14.55 15.97 -49.50
N GLU A 418 14.10 17.06 -48.86
CA GLU A 418 13.36 18.15 -49.52
C GLU A 418 14.29 19.35 -49.81
N GLY A 419 14.05 20.06 -50.91
CA GLY A 419 14.83 21.24 -51.32
C GLY A 419 14.01 22.53 -51.23
N GLN A 420 14.65 23.62 -50.81
CA GLN A 420 14.08 24.97 -50.80
C GLN A 420 14.35 25.73 -52.12
N THR A 421 13.37 26.52 -52.55
CA THR A 421 13.55 27.78 -53.32
C THR A 421 12.32 28.68 -53.06
N THR A 422 12.44 29.73 -52.24
CA THR A 422 12.68 31.14 -52.62
C THR A 422 11.60 31.81 -53.46
N GLY A 423 11.00 32.89 -52.93
CA GLY A 423 10.20 33.86 -53.68
C GLY A 423 8.99 34.37 -52.88
N GLY A 424 9.03 35.62 -52.40
CA GLY A 424 7.88 36.24 -51.74
C GLY A 424 7.30 37.40 -52.55
N SER A 425 6.05 37.79 -52.27
CA SER A 425 5.67 39.19 -51.99
C SER A 425 4.14 39.36 -51.75
N THR A 426 3.79 40.10 -50.69
CA THR A 426 2.67 41.06 -50.57
C THR A 426 1.16 40.66 -50.67
N VAL A 427 0.45 40.89 -49.55
CA VAL A 427 -0.70 41.84 -49.38
C VAL A 427 -2.17 41.33 -49.31
N MET A 428 -2.85 41.73 -48.21
CA MET A 428 -4.31 41.76 -47.89
C MET A 428 -5.04 40.40 -47.79
N ASP A 429 -5.67 40.02 -46.67
CA ASP A 429 -6.76 40.60 -45.85
C ASP A 429 -8.17 40.14 -46.32
N GLY A 430 -9.10 39.97 -45.38
CA GLY A 430 -10.49 39.56 -45.63
C GLY A 430 -10.91 38.24 -44.97
N SER A 431 -11.99 38.30 -44.19
CA SER A 431 -12.56 37.19 -43.40
C SER A 431 -13.90 36.68 -43.95
N SER A 432 -14.39 35.57 -43.36
CA SER A 432 -15.82 35.18 -43.30
C SER A 432 -16.51 34.59 -44.56
N MET A 433 -16.60 33.25 -44.57
CA MET A 433 -17.87 32.48 -44.52
C MET A 433 -19.10 32.97 -45.31
N GLU A 434 -19.57 32.16 -46.28
CA GLU A 434 -20.94 31.59 -46.36
C GLU A 434 -20.96 30.38 -47.34
N ILE A 435 -21.37 29.18 -46.90
CA ILE A 435 -22.69 28.54 -47.10
C ILE A 435 -22.99 28.08 -48.54
N ALA A 436 -23.06 26.75 -48.70
CA ALA A 436 -24.08 26.08 -49.52
C ALA A 436 -24.47 24.76 -48.85
N LYS A 437 -25.57 24.76 -48.09
CA LYS A 437 -26.30 23.54 -47.74
C LYS A 437 -27.19 23.19 -48.92
N GLU A 438 -27.04 22.00 -49.49
CA GLU A 438 -28.15 21.37 -50.20
C GLU A 438 -28.20 19.86 -49.97
N VAL A 439 -29.42 19.37 -49.78
CA VAL A 439 -29.84 17.96 -49.78
C VAL A 439 -29.11 17.03 -48.80
N LEU A 440 -29.43 17.26 -47.52
CA LEU A 440 -29.88 16.16 -46.67
C LEU A 440 -31.21 15.62 -47.23
N SER A 441 -31.28 14.35 -47.67
CA SER A 441 -32.43 13.45 -47.45
C SER A 441 -32.31 12.11 -48.21
N ASN A 442 -32.88 11.05 -47.60
CA ASN A 442 -33.29 9.78 -48.22
C ASN A 442 -32.16 8.81 -48.68
N LEU A 443 -32.04 7.56 -48.21
CA LEU A 443 -32.68 6.80 -47.12
C LEU A 443 -31.56 5.95 -46.46
N ALA A 444 -31.52 5.69 -45.15
CA ALA A 444 -32.59 5.10 -44.33
C ALA A 444 -33.14 3.76 -44.87
N ALA A 445 -32.30 2.95 -45.52
CA ALA A 445 -32.69 1.65 -46.08
C ALA A 445 -31.59 0.57 -45.97
N ASN A 446 -31.20 0.22 -44.73
CA ASN A 446 -30.92 -1.16 -44.27
C ASN A 446 -30.31 -1.18 -42.86
N ALA A 447 -31.06 -0.66 -41.89
CA ALA A 447 -30.81 -0.86 -40.46
C ALA A 447 -31.90 -1.77 -39.85
N SER A 448 -32.26 -2.86 -40.54
CA SER A 448 -33.28 -3.82 -40.07
C SER A 448 -33.32 -5.14 -40.86
N SER A 449 -32.26 -5.94 -40.82
CA SER A 449 -32.36 -7.38 -41.10
C SER A 449 -31.35 -8.20 -40.29
N LEU A 450 -31.80 -8.66 -39.12
CA LEU A 450 -31.11 -9.55 -38.16
C LEU A 450 -29.81 -8.99 -37.57
N GLN A 451 -29.72 -8.60 -36.29
CA GLN A 451 -30.40 -9.18 -35.13
C GLN A 451 -30.36 -10.72 -35.14
N GLN A 452 -29.14 -11.26 -35.10
CA GLN A 452 -28.88 -12.55 -34.45
C GLN A 452 -28.09 -12.28 -33.17
N GLY A 453 -28.46 -12.96 -32.08
CA GLY A 453 -28.19 -12.53 -30.71
C GLY A 453 -26.71 -12.56 -30.25
N PRO A 454 -26.43 -11.98 -29.07
CA PRO A 454 -25.08 -11.73 -28.54
C PRO A 454 -24.38 -12.99 -27.97
N GLU A 455 -24.45 -14.11 -28.67
CA GLU A 455 -23.87 -15.40 -28.26
C GLU A 455 -23.37 -16.24 -29.45
N ARG A 456 -22.55 -15.67 -30.36
CA ARG A 456 -21.96 -16.46 -31.48
C ARG A 456 -20.45 -16.23 -31.62
N ARG A 457 -19.71 -17.34 -31.51
CA ARG A 457 -18.23 -17.50 -31.59
C ARG A 457 -17.43 -17.08 -30.34
N ILE A 458 -17.68 -17.75 -29.21
CA ILE A 458 -16.82 -17.69 -28.02
C ILE A 458 -16.01 -19.00 -27.94
N VAL A 459 -14.69 -18.90 -27.88
CA VAL A 459 -13.82 -20.02 -27.48
C VAL A 459 -14.03 -20.24 -25.98
N ARG A 460 -14.49 -21.42 -25.58
CA ARG A 460 -14.81 -21.77 -24.18
C ARG A 460 -13.86 -22.87 -23.68
N SER A 461 -13.59 -22.87 -22.38
CA SER A 461 -12.82 -23.92 -21.69
C SER A 461 -11.43 -24.17 -22.29
N VAL A 462 -10.62 -23.12 -22.45
CA VAL A 462 -9.17 -23.27 -22.69
C VAL A 462 -8.56 -23.97 -21.46
N LYS A 463 -7.82 -25.06 -21.68
CA LYS A 463 -7.15 -25.84 -20.63
C LYS A 463 -5.76 -26.27 -21.08
N VAL A 464 -4.83 -26.32 -20.13
CA VAL A 464 -3.58 -27.08 -20.27
C VAL A 464 -3.92 -28.57 -20.16
N ILE A 465 -3.38 -29.38 -21.07
CA ILE A 465 -3.53 -30.86 -21.07
C ILE A 465 -2.22 -31.55 -20.64
N GLY A 466 -1.09 -30.88 -20.80
CA GLY A 466 0.20 -31.34 -20.31
C GLY A 466 1.26 -30.26 -20.52
N ASP A 467 2.15 -30.18 -19.56
CA ASP A 467 3.24 -29.23 -19.41
C ASP A 467 4.55 -29.98 -19.18
N THR A 468 5.63 -29.44 -19.73
CA THR A 468 7.00 -29.83 -19.43
C THR A 468 7.82 -28.56 -19.11
N ASP A 469 9.09 -28.74 -18.77
CA ASP A 469 10.08 -27.67 -18.62
C ASP A 469 10.14 -26.67 -19.80
N HIS A 470 9.97 -27.16 -21.03
CA HIS A 470 10.14 -26.38 -22.26
C HIS A 470 8.90 -26.33 -23.17
N THR A 471 7.82 -27.04 -22.84
CA THR A 471 6.63 -27.15 -23.71
C THR A 471 5.32 -27.06 -22.93
N VAL A 472 4.26 -26.57 -23.57
CA VAL A 472 2.89 -26.66 -23.04
C VAL A 472 1.92 -27.06 -24.14
N SER A 473 0.97 -27.95 -23.82
CA SER A 473 -0.11 -28.37 -24.72
C SER A 473 -1.43 -27.77 -24.28
N LEU A 474 -1.96 -26.86 -25.09
CA LEU A 474 -3.24 -26.17 -24.90
C LEU A 474 -4.35 -26.81 -25.73
N ASN A 475 -5.54 -26.93 -25.15
CA ASN A 475 -6.74 -27.41 -25.81
C ASN A 475 -7.95 -26.56 -25.44
N TRP A 476 -8.86 -26.34 -26.40
CA TRP A 476 -10.06 -25.51 -26.18
C TRP A 476 -11.30 -26.15 -26.81
N ARG A 477 -12.49 -25.70 -26.40
CA ARG A 477 -13.76 -26.07 -27.04
C ARG A 477 -14.35 -24.86 -27.77
N ALA A 478 -14.58 -25.01 -29.06
CA ALA A 478 -15.28 -24.03 -29.87
C ALA A 478 -16.57 -24.69 -30.44
N PRO A 479 -17.68 -24.75 -29.69
CA PRO A 479 -18.89 -25.51 -30.07
C PRO A 479 -19.63 -24.96 -31.30
N MET A 480 -19.21 -23.80 -31.81
CA MET A 480 -19.75 -23.19 -33.04
C MET A 480 -18.69 -23.09 -34.16
N ALA A 481 -17.58 -23.83 -34.05
CA ALA A 481 -16.54 -23.86 -35.06
C ALA A 481 -16.86 -24.86 -36.18
N THR A 482 -16.72 -24.42 -37.43
CA THR A 482 -16.74 -25.29 -38.62
C THR A 482 -15.32 -25.70 -38.98
N ASN A 483 -15.14 -26.74 -39.80
CA ASN A 483 -13.81 -27.18 -40.28
C ASN A 483 -13.04 -26.10 -41.08
N THR A 484 -13.67 -24.94 -41.35
CA THR A 484 -13.08 -23.78 -42.02
C THR A 484 -12.61 -22.67 -41.08
N THR A 485 -12.91 -22.72 -39.76
CA THR A 485 -12.46 -21.68 -38.82
C THR A 485 -11.02 -21.91 -38.36
N SER A 486 -10.12 -20.97 -38.66
CA SER A 486 -8.76 -20.93 -38.10
C SER A 486 -8.70 -20.13 -36.81
N PHE A 487 -7.79 -20.51 -35.92
CA PHE A 487 -7.58 -19.84 -34.63
C PHE A 487 -6.20 -19.15 -34.58
N SER A 488 -6.06 -18.16 -33.71
CA SER A 488 -4.77 -17.61 -33.31
C SER A 488 -4.60 -17.82 -31.80
N VAL A 489 -3.43 -18.30 -31.39
CA VAL A 489 -3.01 -18.34 -29.99
C VAL A 489 -1.99 -17.23 -29.79
N LEU A 490 -2.21 -16.40 -28.79
CA LEU A 490 -1.30 -15.32 -28.38
C LEU A 490 -0.73 -15.66 -27.01
N TYR A 491 0.59 -15.64 -26.84
CA TYR A 491 1.24 -15.93 -25.56
C TYR A 491 2.39 -14.98 -25.24
N ALA A 492 2.59 -14.71 -23.95
CA ALA A 492 3.65 -13.83 -23.42
C ALA A 492 4.08 -14.30 -22.02
N VAL A 493 5.25 -13.86 -21.55
CA VAL A 493 5.61 -13.97 -20.13
C VAL A 493 4.60 -13.14 -19.32
N PHE A 494 4.19 -13.65 -18.15
CA PHE A 494 3.16 -13.02 -17.34
C PHE A 494 3.63 -11.66 -16.80
N GLY A 495 3.11 -10.57 -17.38
CA GLY A 495 3.48 -9.18 -17.08
C GLY A 495 4.06 -8.43 -18.28
N GLU A 496 4.51 -9.15 -19.31
CA GLU A 496 5.01 -8.60 -20.57
C GLU A 496 3.84 -8.20 -21.50
N ARG A 497 4.00 -7.11 -22.26
CA ARG A 497 2.96 -6.59 -23.17
C ARG A 497 3.00 -7.22 -24.57
N ASP A 498 4.17 -7.70 -25.00
CA ASP A 498 4.41 -8.14 -26.37
C ASP A 498 4.05 -9.62 -26.56
N MET A 499 2.79 -9.86 -26.94
CA MET A 499 2.30 -11.22 -27.17
C MET A 499 2.74 -11.80 -28.51
N ARG A 500 3.44 -12.93 -28.46
CA ARG A 500 3.82 -13.74 -29.63
C ARG A 500 2.60 -14.48 -30.16
N ARG A 501 2.38 -14.45 -31.48
CA ARG A 501 1.20 -15.04 -32.14
C ARG A 501 1.57 -16.31 -32.91
N ILE A 502 0.87 -17.41 -32.59
CA ILE A 502 0.86 -18.66 -33.36
C ILE A 502 -0.48 -18.76 -34.09
N ASN A 503 -0.46 -19.11 -35.38
CA ASN A 503 -1.66 -19.37 -36.16
C ASN A 503 -1.93 -20.87 -36.23
N VAL A 504 -3.15 -21.28 -35.91
CA VAL A 504 -3.59 -22.68 -35.89
C VAL A 504 -4.49 -22.94 -37.10
N GLU A 505 -4.19 -24.02 -37.80
CA GLU A 505 -4.90 -24.43 -39.02
C GLU A 505 -6.40 -24.73 -38.74
N PRO A 506 -7.27 -24.55 -39.75
CA PRO A 506 -8.69 -24.89 -39.62
C PRO A 506 -8.93 -26.32 -39.14
N GLY A 507 -9.88 -26.49 -38.21
CA GLY A 507 -10.26 -27.80 -37.67
C GLY A 507 -9.37 -28.35 -36.54
N LYS A 508 -8.25 -27.69 -36.17
CA LYS A 508 -7.43 -28.07 -35.01
C LYS A 508 -7.86 -27.31 -33.76
N ASN A 509 -8.21 -28.04 -32.69
CA ASN A 509 -8.62 -27.51 -31.37
C ASN A 509 -7.55 -27.69 -30.26
N ARG A 510 -6.35 -28.17 -30.63
CA ARG A 510 -5.20 -28.38 -29.75
C ARG A 510 -3.94 -27.84 -30.42
N ILE A 511 -3.06 -27.22 -29.64
CA ILE A 511 -1.72 -26.78 -30.07
C ILE A 511 -0.70 -27.06 -28.97
N THR A 512 0.53 -27.34 -29.35
CA THR A 512 1.67 -27.41 -28.42
C THR A 512 2.59 -26.23 -28.73
N ILE A 513 2.97 -25.49 -27.68
CA ILE A 513 3.93 -24.37 -27.76
C ILE A 513 5.25 -24.90 -27.24
N GLU A 514 6.31 -24.75 -28.03
CA GLU A 514 7.66 -25.25 -27.76
C GLU A 514 8.64 -24.08 -27.57
N GLY A 515 9.80 -24.34 -26.97
CA GLY A 515 10.82 -23.31 -26.73
C GLY A 515 10.49 -22.34 -25.60
N LEU A 516 9.74 -22.80 -24.60
CA LEU A 516 9.47 -22.03 -23.38
C LEU A 516 10.66 -22.12 -22.41
N VAL A 517 10.82 -21.10 -21.56
CA VAL A 517 11.85 -21.05 -20.53
C VAL A 517 11.32 -21.77 -19.28
N PRO A 518 12.08 -22.65 -18.61
CA PRO A 518 11.67 -23.30 -17.35
C PRO A 518 11.39 -22.30 -16.22
N LYS A 519 10.63 -22.71 -15.20
CA LYS A 519 10.26 -21.90 -14.02
C LYS A 519 9.61 -20.55 -14.36
N THR A 520 9.09 -20.37 -15.57
CA THR A 520 8.57 -19.09 -16.06
C THR A 520 7.05 -19.15 -16.16
N LYS A 521 6.39 -18.12 -15.63
CA LYS A 521 4.93 -17.98 -15.67
C LYS A 521 4.52 -17.31 -16.99
N TYR A 522 3.61 -17.93 -17.70
CA TYR A 522 3.12 -17.47 -19.01
C TYR A 522 1.60 -17.24 -18.98
N ILE A 523 1.13 -16.35 -19.85
CA ILE A 523 -0.28 -16.22 -20.22
C ILE A 523 -0.43 -16.63 -21.68
N ALA A 524 -1.47 -17.42 -22.00
CA ALA A 524 -1.85 -17.75 -23.37
C ALA A 524 -3.35 -17.55 -23.57
N CYS A 525 -3.73 -16.86 -24.64
CA CYS A 525 -5.11 -16.55 -25.01
C CYS A 525 -5.44 -17.10 -26.40
N VAL A 526 -6.65 -17.63 -26.59
CA VAL A 526 -7.08 -18.25 -27.85
C VAL A 526 -8.27 -17.51 -28.45
N CYS A 527 -8.13 -17.01 -29.68
CA CYS A 527 -9.18 -16.32 -30.42
C CYS A 527 -9.34 -16.87 -31.85
N VAL A 528 -10.41 -16.48 -32.54
CA VAL A 528 -10.54 -16.72 -33.99
C VAL A 528 -9.54 -15.81 -34.72
N LYS A 529 -8.90 -16.31 -35.78
CA LYS A 529 -7.88 -15.57 -36.54
C LYS A 529 -8.39 -14.19 -36.96
N GLY A 530 -7.65 -13.14 -36.61
CA GLY A 530 -7.98 -11.74 -36.90
C GLY A 530 -8.74 -10.99 -35.80
N LEU A 531 -9.20 -11.67 -34.74
CA LEU A 531 -9.84 -11.01 -33.59
C LEU A 531 -8.87 -10.81 -32.41
N ILE A 532 -9.21 -9.89 -31.51
CA ILE A 532 -8.51 -9.65 -30.25
C ILE A 532 -9.13 -10.56 -29.17
N PRO A 533 -8.33 -11.33 -28.41
CA PRO A 533 -8.86 -12.21 -27.36
C PRO A 533 -9.45 -11.43 -26.18
N LYS A 534 -10.53 -11.94 -25.60
CA LYS A 534 -11.11 -11.41 -24.35
C LYS A 534 -10.49 -12.08 -23.12
N LYS A 535 -10.56 -11.42 -21.95
CA LYS A 535 -10.02 -11.93 -20.66
C LYS A 535 -10.50 -13.34 -20.29
N GLU A 536 -11.74 -13.69 -20.68
CA GLU A 536 -12.37 -15.01 -20.50
C GLU A 536 -11.80 -16.14 -21.40
N GLN A 537 -10.94 -15.79 -22.36
CA GLN A 537 -10.35 -16.71 -23.35
C GLN A 537 -8.85 -16.98 -23.10
N CYS A 538 -8.36 -16.57 -21.93
CA CYS A 538 -6.96 -16.66 -21.52
C CYS A 538 -6.78 -17.69 -20.40
N VAL A 539 -5.66 -18.41 -20.44
CA VAL A 539 -5.20 -19.31 -19.38
C VAL A 539 -3.79 -18.87 -18.94
N ILE A 540 -3.50 -19.04 -17.65
CA ILE A 540 -2.20 -18.76 -17.06
C ILE A 540 -1.62 -20.11 -16.63
N PHE A 541 -0.34 -20.34 -16.92
CA PHE A 541 0.37 -21.56 -16.58
C PHE A 541 1.83 -21.25 -16.26
N SER A 542 2.54 -22.22 -15.69
CA SER A 542 3.98 -22.14 -15.39
C SER A 542 4.67 -23.34 -15.99
N THR A 543 5.92 -23.19 -16.40
CA THR A 543 6.79 -24.32 -16.81
C THR A 543 7.51 -24.91 -15.61
N ASP A 544 7.55 -26.24 -15.54
CA ASP A 544 8.19 -26.98 -14.43
C ASP A 544 9.72 -27.00 -14.52
N GLU A 545 10.38 -27.56 -13.51
CA GLU A 545 11.84 -27.71 -13.47
C GLU A 545 12.29 -28.94 -14.26
N ALA A 546 13.32 -28.77 -15.11
CA ALA A 546 13.92 -29.86 -15.88
C ALA A 546 14.39 -30.99 -14.96
N ALA A 547 13.79 -32.18 -15.12
CA ALA A 547 14.05 -33.34 -14.27
C ALA A 547 15.47 -33.87 -14.49
N SER A 548 16.44 -33.36 -13.71
CA SER A 548 17.84 -33.77 -13.84
C SER A 548 17.99 -35.28 -13.60
N ALA A 549 18.70 -35.96 -14.50
CA ALA A 549 18.93 -37.40 -14.48
C ALA A 549 19.71 -37.91 -13.23
N SER A 550 20.12 -37.01 -12.33
CA SER A 550 20.71 -37.34 -11.03
C SER A 550 19.69 -37.83 -9.98
N GLY A 551 18.42 -37.39 -10.09
CA GLY A 551 17.40 -37.68 -9.08
C GLY A 551 16.99 -39.16 -9.01
N THR A 552 16.84 -39.80 -10.17
CA THR A 552 16.42 -41.21 -10.29
C THR A 552 17.48 -42.17 -9.76
N GLN A 553 18.77 -41.91 -10.03
CA GLN A 553 19.87 -42.73 -9.53
C GLN A 553 19.98 -42.69 -7.99
N LYS A 554 19.74 -41.54 -7.37
CA LYS A 554 19.72 -41.41 -5.91
C LYS A 554 18.58 -42.19 -5.27
N LEU A 555 17.39 -42.18 -5.88
CA LEU A 555 16.23 -42.94 -5.37
C LEU A 555 16.50 -44.44 -5.39
N ILE A 556 17.07 -44.96 -6.49
CA ILE A 556 17.43 -46.38 -6.64
C ILE A 556 18.46 -46.78 -5.57
N ASN A 557 19.51 -45.98 -5.37
CA ASN A 557 20.53 -46.28 -4.37
C ASN A 557 19.97 -46.29 -2.93
N VAL A 558 19.05 -45.38 -2.59
CA VAL A 558 18.39 -45.36 -1.26
C VAL A 558 17.49 -46.60 -1.06
N VAL A 559 16.75 -47.03 -2.09
CA VAL A 559 15.93 -48.25 -2.02
C VAL A 559 16.80 -49.50 -1.88
N VAL A 560 17.90 -49.61 -2.63
CA VAL A 560 18.83 -50.75 -2.53
C VAL A 560 19.48 -50.82 -1.13
N ILE A 561 19.93 -49.68 -0.58
CA ILE A 561 20.54 -49.62 0.75
C ILE A 561 19.53 -49.99 1.85
N THR A 562 18.30 -49.46 1.78
CA THR A 562 17.27 -49.76 2.80
C THR A 562 16.84 -51.23 2.76
N VAL A 563 16.64 -51.83 1.58
CA VAL A 563 16.36 -53.27 1.44
C VAL A 563 17.53 -54.12 1.94
N ALA A 564 18.78 -53.74 1.63
CA ALA A 564 19.97 -54.43 2.12
C ALA A 564 20.07 -54.38 3.66
N CYS A 565 19.81 -53.24 4.29
CA CYS A 565 19.78 -53.13 5.76
C CYS A 565 18.66 -53.97 6.39
N VAL A 566 17.45 -53.94 5.85
CA VAL A 566 16.29 -54.69 6.37
C VAL A 566 16.49 -56.21 6.28
N ILE A 567 17.27 -56.71 5.31
CA ILE A 567 17.55 -58.15 5.18
C ILE A 567 18.82 -58.57 5.94
N ALA A 568 19.92 -57.80 5.82
CA ALA A 568 21.21 -58.19 6.39
C ALA A 568 21.25 -58.05 7.93
N VAL A 569 20.62 -57.03 8.50
CA VAL A 569 20.67 -56.79 9.97
C VAL A 569 19.93 -57.90 10.76
N PRO A 570 18.71 -58.34 10.39
CA PRO A 570 18.07 -59.47 11.07
C PRO A 570 18.84 -60.79 10.91
N LEU A 571 19.36 -61.08 9.72
CA LEU A 571 20.12 -62.32 9.47
C LEU A 571 21.42 -62.37 10.27
N THR A 572 22.16 -61.26 10.34
CA THR A 572 23.37 -61.17 11.17
C THR A 572 23.06 -61.25 12.66
N LEU A 573 21.97 -60.64 13.14
CA LEU A 573 21.50 -60.81 14.52
C LEU A 573 21.14 -62.27 14.84
N ILE A 574 20.41 -62.96 13.96
CA ILE A 574 20.06 -64.39 14.14
C ILE A 574 21.33 -65.26 14.22
N VAL A 575 22.31 -65.04 13.34
CA VAL A 575 23.59 -65.77 13.35
C VAL A 575 24.39 -65.47 14.63
N CYS A 576 24.46 -64.20 15.07
CA CYS A 576 25.13 -63.80 16.31
C CYS A 576 24.45 -64.41 17.55
N CYS A 577 23.12 -64.36 17.66
CA CYS A 577 22.37 -64.99 18.75
C CYS A 577 22.54 -66.52 18.76
N GLY A 578 22.56 -67.16 17.57
CA GLY A 578 22.85 -68.59 17.43
C GLY A 578 24.27 -68.96 17.88
N ALA A 579 25.27 -68.14 17.54
CA ALA A 579 26.65 -68.31 17.99
C ALA A 579 26.80 -68.09 19.50
N LEU A 580 26.12 -67.09 20.07
CA LEU A 580 26.09 -66.84 21.52
C LEU A 580 25.49 -68.03 22.28
N LYS A 581 24.34 -68.55 21.80
CA LYS A 581 23.66 -69.72 22.39
C LYS A 581 24.55 -70.97 22.36
N ARG A 582 25.29 -71.19 21.27
CA ARG A 582 26.28 -72.29 21.17
C ARG A 582 27.51 -72.09 22.08
N ARG A 583 27.97 -70.85 22.32
CA ARG A 583 29.03 -70.57 23.30
C ARG A 583 28.56 -70.78 24.74
N LEU A 584 27.35 -70.33 25.08
CA LEU A 584 26.73 -70.56 26.40
C LEU A 584 26.54 -72.06 26.68
N GLN A 585 26.05 -72.85 25.71
CA GLN A 585 25.95 -74.31 25.87
C GLN A 585 27.31 -75.00 26.03
N LYS A 586 28.41 -74.45 25.48
CA LYS A 586 29.77 -74.98 25.72
C LYS A 586 30.35 -74.58 27.08
N LEU A 587 29.87 -73.51 27.71
CA LEU A 587 30.30 -73.07 29.05
C LEU A 587 29.61 -73.83 30.19
N LEU A 588 28.49 -74.51 29.93
CA LEU A 588 27.61 -75.12 30.95
C LEU A 588 27.56 -76.67 30.91
N GLY A 589 28.56 -77.33 30.33
CA GLY A 589 28.44 -78.76 29.93
C GLY A 589 29.51 -79.75 30.41
N ARG A 590 29.48 -80.16 31.70
CA ARG A 590 29.83 -81.49 32.32
C ARG A 590 30.39 -81.32 33.75
N LYS A 591 30.09 -82.14 34.77
CA LYS A 591 29.34 -83.42 34.97
C LYS A 591 28.63 -83.34 36.36
N SER A 592 27.58 -84.12 36.70
CA SER A 592 27.71 -85.50 37.19
C SER A 592 26.39 -86.30 37.29
N LYS A 593 26.54 -87.62 37.34
CA LYS A 593 25.62 -88.70 37.78
C LYS A 593 25.94 -89.08 39.27
N ASP A 594 25.18 -89.84 40.06
CA ASP A 594 23.84 -90.49 40.00
C ASP A 594 23.33 -90.64 41.45
N ILE A 595 22.01 -90.57 41.72
CA ILE A 595 21.33 -91.25 42.86
C ILE A 595 19.93 -91.74 42.40
N GLN A 596 19.46 -92.83 43.00
CA GLN A 596 18.45 -93.80 42.54
C GLN A 596 16.97 -93.56 42.96
N ASP A 597 16.10 -94.23 42.20
CA ASP A 597 14.83 -94.92 42.55
C ASP A 597 13.61 -94.18 43.12
N SER A 598 12.51 -94.19 42.33
CA SER A 598 11.31 -94.99 42.68
C SER A 598 10.45 -95.34 41.44
N TYR A 599 9.97 -96.59 41.38
CA TYR A 599 8.93 -97.12 40.48
C TYR A 599 7.58 -96.35 40.63
N VAL A 600 6.53 -96.44 39.78
CA VAL A 600 6.01 -97.52 38.91
C VAL A 600 5.35 -96.94 37.65
N THR A 601 5.43 -97.63 36.51
CA THR A 601 4.56 -97.43 35.32
C THR A 601 3.40 -98.42 35.29
N PHE A 602 2.21 -98.01 34.84
CA PHE A 602 1.22 -98.95 34.30
C PHE A 602 0.53 -98.41 33.03
N GLU A 603 0.07 -99.36 32.22
CA GLU A 603 -0.15 -99.21 30.78
C GLU A 603 -1.56 -98.76 30.36
N THR A 604 -1.61 -98.29 29.11
CA THR A 604 -2.77 -98.19 28.22
C THR A 604 -3.79 -99.31 28.31
N LEU A 605 -5.08 -98.96 28.21
CA LEU A 605 -6.05 -99.66 27.34
C LEU A 605 -7.11 -98.66 26.80
N SER A 606 -7.46 -98.81 25.52
CA SER A 606 -8.49 -98.03 24.78
C SER A 606 -9.86 -98.76 24.86
N PRO A 607 -10.87 -98.53 23.98
CA PRO A 607 -11.31 -97.36 23.21
C PRO A 607 -12.83 -97.05 23.45
N GLY A 608 -13.46 -96.07 22.76
CA GLY A 608 -14.93 -95.96 22.81
C GLY A 608 -15.61 -94.79 22.07
N THR A 609 -16.21 -95.10 20.92
CA THR A 609 -17.04 -94.29 20.01
C THR A 609 -18.22 -93.45 20.58
N LYS A 610 -18.34 -92.23 20.03
CA LYS A 610 -19.55 -91.42 19.72
C LYS A 610 -20.96 -91.97 20.08
N ALA A 611 -21.78 -91.11 20.70
CA ALA A 611 -23.25 -91.06 20.51
C ALA A 611 -23.79 -89.62 20.69
N LYS A 612 -24.98 -89.32 20.14
CA LYS A 612 -25.71 -88.02 20.24
C LYS A 612 -26.65 -88.03 21.45
N GLY A 613 -26.98 -86.86 22.02
CA GLY A 613 -28.26 -86.69 22.76
C GLY A 613 -28.32 -85.62 23.86
N MET A 614 -28.61 -84.37 23.49
CA MET A 614 -29.65 -83.48 24.06
C MET A 614 -30.03 -83.56 25.56
N GLU A 615 -29.64 -82.55 26.35
CA GLU A 615 -30.42 -81.67 27.26
C GLU A 615 -29.42 -80.63 27.87
N GLY A 616 -29.77 -79.35 28.13
CA GLY A 616 -30.48 -78.87 29.33
C GLY A 616 -29.56 -78.97 30.57
N GLU A 617 -29.15 -77.92 31.29
CA GLU A 617 -29.59 -76.51 31.37
C GLU A 617 -28.57 -75.64 32.18
N TYR A 618 -28.73 -74.31 32.16
CA TYR A 618 -28.21 -73.29 33.12
C TYR A 618 -26.71 -72.92 33.28
N LEU A 619 -26.46 -71.61 33.07
CA LEU A 619 -25.42 -70.72 33.68
C LEU A 619 -23.93 -70.99 33.30
N THR A 620 -23.07 -70.01 32.95
CA THR A 620 -23.16 -68.53 33.04
C THR A 620 -22.28 -67.82 31.97
N ARG A 621 -22.59 -66.54 31.69
CA ARG A 621 -21.93 -65.55 30.80
C ARG A 621 -20.47 -65.81 30.38
N LEU A 622 -20.11 -65.80 29.08
CA LEU A 622 -20.10 -64.69 28.09
C LEU A 622 -18.98 -63.65 28.30
N ASN A 623 -17.93 -63.77 27.47
CA ASN A 623 -17.27 -62.62 26.82
C ASN A 623 -18.29 -61.84 25.97
N PRO A 624 -18.05 -60.54 25.72
CA PRO A 624 -18.51 -59.91 24.51
C PRO A 624 -17.38 -59.20 23.76
N ASP A 625 -17.15 -59.63 22.53
CA ASP A 625 -16.62 -58.76 21.49
C ASP A 625 -17.60 -58.89 20.31
N GLU A 626 -18.57 -57.99 20.23
CA GLU A 626 -19.30 -57.74 18.99
C GLU A 626 -19.94 -56.35 19.02
N SER A 627 -19.91 -55.70 17.86
CA SER A 627 -20.43 -54.35 17.67
C SER A 627 -21.83 -54.40 17.05
N ASN A 628 -22.69 -53.43 17.40
CA ASN A 628 -23.55 -52.62 16.50
C ASN A 628 -24.92 -52.21 17.10
N ARG A 629 -25.50 -51.19 16.46
CA ARG A 629 -26.94 -50.86 16.28
C ARG A 629 -27.72 -50.01 17.32
N LEU A 630 -28.08 -48.82 16.80
CA LEU A 630 -29.44 -48.28 16.61
C LEU A 630 -30.32 -47.86 17.82
N LEU A 631 -30.50 -46.53 17.87
CA LEU A 631 -31.77 -45.78 17.89
C LEU A 631 -32.77 -45.86 19.06
N SER A 632 -33.21 -44.64 19.38
CA SER A 632 -34.53 -44.22 19.87
C SER A 632 -34.85 -44.34 21.37
N ALA A 633 -35.21 -43.17 21.93
CA ALA A 633 -36.19 -43.03 22.98
C ALA A 633 -37.20 -41.97 22.53
N ARG A 634 -38.49 -42.18 22.79
CA ARG A 634 -39.61 -41.27 22.49
C ARG A 634 -40.69 -41.45 23.56
N SER A 635 -41.57 -40.45 23.71
CA SER A 635 -42.72 -40.33 24.64
C SER A 635 -42.40 -39.42 25.85
N SER A 636 -42.91 -38.17 25.96
CA SER A 636 -44.31 -37.71 26.20
C SER A 636 -44.65 -37.77 27.72
N VAL A 637 -45.43 -36.89 28.36
CA VAL A 637 -46.74 -36.30 27.98
C VAL A 637 -47.05 -34.95 28.69
N ASP A 638 -47.82 -34.07 28.03
CA ASP A 638 -48.72 -32.95 28.44
C ASP A 638 -48.43 -31.89 29.53
N SER A 639 -48.65 -30.62 29.14
CA SER A 639 -49.74 -29.74 29.67
C SER A 639 -50.04 -28.58 28.71
N GLU A 640 -51.22 -27.96 28.86
CA GLU A 640 -52.02 -27.38 27.75
C GLU A 640 -51.70 -25.95 27.26
N ALA A 641 -52.30 -25.61 26.12
CA ALA A 641 -52.17 -24.34 25.39
C ALA A 641 -53.29 -23.33 25.72
N THR A 642 -53.08 -22.07 25.33
CA THR A 642 -54.17 -21.17 24.91
C THR A 642 -53.69 -20.21 23.82
N ALA A 643 -54.61 -19.79 22.94
CA ALA A 643 -54.35 -18.96 21.75
C ALA A 643 -54.07 -17.47 22.14
N ARG A 644 -53.74 -16.51 21.25
CA ARG A 644 -54.19 -16.32 19.85
C ARG A 644 -53.46 -15.13 19.15
N THR A 645 -53.36 -15.20 17.81
CA THR A 645 -53.35 -14.08 16.80
C THR A 645 -52.18 -13.09 16.61
N GLU A 646 -51.90 -12.87 15.31
CA GLU A 646 -51.50 -11.63 14.59
C GLU A 646 -50.03 -11.16 14.46
N GLY A 647 -49.54 -11.18 13.20
CA GLY A 647 -48.89 -10.02 12.55
C GLY A 647 -47.35 -9.96 12.49
N PRO A 648 -46.72 -9.99 11.29
CA PRO A 648 -45.34 -9.53 11.08
C PRO A 648 -45.29 -8.01 10.82
N PRO A 649 -44.12 -7.35 10.96
CA PRO A 649 -43.43 -6.97 9.72
C PRO A 649 -41.89 -7.05 9.77
N ASN A 650 -41.31 -6.79 8.59
CA ASN A 650 -39.89 -6.74 8.28
C ASN A 650 -39.10 -5.72 9.10
N GLU A 651 -37.78 -5.95 9.24
CA GLU A 651 -36.82 -4.85 9.27
C GLU A 651 -35.50 -5.24 8.58
N TYR A 652 -34.76 -4.23 8.12
CA TYR A 652 -33.69 -4.35 7.12
C TYR A 652 -32.32 -4.62 7.77
N PHE A 653 -31.45 -5.35 7.06
CA PHE A 653 -30.01 -5.33 7.31
C PHE A 653 -29.26 -4.94 6.03
N CYS A 654 -28.31 -4.02 6.19
CA CYS A 654 -27.35 -3.59 5.17
C CYS A 654 -26.22 -4.62 5.00
#